data_AF-A0A1M5ARD3-F1
#
_entry.id   AF-A0A1M5ARD3-F1
#
_cell.length_a   1.000
_cell.length_b   1.000
_cell.length_c   1.000
_cell.angle_alpha   90.00
_cell.angle_beta   90.00
_cell.angle_gamma   90.00
#
_symmetry.space_group_name_H-M   'P 1'
#
loop_
_entity.id
_entity.type
_entity.pdbx_description
1 polymer ?
#
loop_
_entity_poly.entity_id
_entity_poly.type
_entity_poly.pdbx_seq_one_letter_code
_entity_poly.pdbx_strand_id
1 'polypeptide(L)'
;MSDNKGKHYRVFEIATCSRCNSIYLVGELKLKDGKKFLYQPGSRYYENEANLEYFLLLEDKDPVPDNEDEIVLAGGESEIAPKEEEWILCGKCGAIRPADEIGSLCNCGDEYKVRVIKSSSKNGMLHKCPACGSINTTGSIARRFLLGHDAATSVLATALYQQIPDRKEEEKVKEADDEWSTIDSNENFSVITNNRRMLIFSDSRQDAAFFATYLQSSYDQIFQRRLIIMTLEKYKEKVIKNEWRVEDLVEYVKKMLKELSIFPELSLQQLEEKAWKWVLYEFLGRGGETNLESLGLLGFEPVLPENWRPPKALTEGYMNLTEREATELIMVLLDSMRKNGAVLFPDSVSPQDEFFKPLNREFYFKMEAKEPNKYNWIPSSRGKSNSRLDFIRRLAASKGQEVDVERLKTFLAEIWNNLVISRNSPFRKHFSGNPMEGFQLNLNYWRIVPGVIDKSVKWYKCSKCNRLSLHNVGGICPNYRCDGHLVECNPDDELKDHHYRKLYLDILPLTLKTSEHTAQLTTEEAGNVQKRFYEGEINVLSCSTTFELGVDVGELETVFMRNVPPTPANYIQRAGRAGRRTSSTAFVLTFAQRRSHDFTYFVNPLDIVNGKIQTPHIEITNEKIVKRHVYAVALALFWRNNPEYFGKVKEFFRNNDSTSEIIRSFLSGRPDELKESLMRIVPVNMHKEIGIEDWSWVEGLTGKEGVLRKAENRLKKDIEELAIIEKQYSQEKKYNKADFIRRVINTLEGRYVIDFLSQSNVIPKYGFPVDVVELEIHHHGEEAKGLELTRDLKIALSEYAPESQVVAGGKLWTSQYIKKLPDREPIKYNYAICDYCGRYYSDIAEKETKFDFCPSCGNKIRRSGTFITPEFGFMAGPPQKPGLIRPEKTYTTRKYFAQEEKVEKVLSINLSGIAIEIEAGNGKLAVVNNGKGAGFVVCESCGYAKVYDGKPIVEHKTRIGKDCKGTFSRYSLGYEFSTDILSLKFIGYSDEREGFWESLLYGLIEGACKALEIDRQDVDGTLYSYAGDPRRPAIVLFDDVPGGAGQVKRIAEEENFIKVLKKTLEVVSSCECGGKEGDASCYGCLRNYTNQYCHDILKRKYVIEFVSELLKDMM
;
A
#
# COMPACT_ATOMS: atom_id res chain seq x y z
N MET A 1 -14.36 -22.96 -14.19
CA MET A 1 -14.31 -22.94 -15.67
C MET A 1 -14.96 -24.22 -16.18
N SER A 2 -15.74 -24.16 -17.24
CA SER A 2 -16.38 -25.32 -17.85
C SER A 2 -15.56 -25.77 -19.06
N ASP A 3 -15.26 -27.06 -19.19
CA ASP A 3 -14.67 -27.57 -20.42
C ASP A 3 -15.70 -27.57 -21.57
N ASN A 4 -15.24 -27.84 -22.80
CA ASN A 4 -16.12 -27.94 -23.99
C ASN A 4 -17.18 -29.07 -23.88
N LYS A 5 -17.16 -29.86 -22.81
CA LYS A 5 -18.12 -30.93 -22.48
C LYS A 5 -19.01 -30.58 -21.28
N GLY A 6 -18.96 -29.34 -20.77
CA GLY A 6 -19.77 -28.87 -19.65
C GLY A 6 -19.30 -29.34 -18.26
N LYS A 7 -18.12 -29.96 -18.14
CA LYS A 7 -17.55 -30.34 -16.83
C LYS A 7 -16.89 -29.12 -16.18
N HIS A 8 -17.26 -28.86 -14.93
CA HIS A 8 -16.68 -27.77 -14.15
C HIS A 8 -15.37 -28.19 -13.47
N TYR A 9 -14.32 -27.39 -13.69
CA TYR A 9 -13.03 -27.49 -13.02
C TYR A 9 -12.78 -26.29 -12.12
N ARG A 10 -12.10 -26.55 -11.01
CA ARG A 10 -11.53 -25.53 -10.13
C ARG A 10 -10.34 -24.87 -10.81
N VAL A 11 -10.24 -23.55 -10.68
CA VAL A 11 -9.09 -22.78 -11.15
C VAL A 11 -8.24 -22.40 -9.95
N PHE A 12 -6.93 -22.52 -10.07
CA PHE A 12 -5.96 -22.16 -9.04
C PHE A 12 -5.07 -21.04 -9.55
N GLU A 13 -4.61 -20.18 -8.64
CA GLU A 13 -3.57 -19.22 -8.99
C GLU A 13 -2.21 -19.90 -8.95
N ILE A 14 -1.34 -19.58 -9.91
CA ILE A 14 0.03 -20.09 -9.98
C ILE A 14 1.04 -19.02 -9.59
N ALA A 15 2.14 -19.44 -8.96
CA ALA A 15 3.34 -18.65 -8.74
C ALA A 15 4.57 -19.46 -9.11
N THR A 16 5.66 -18.79 -9.46
CA THR A 16 6.93 -19.44 -9.83
C THR A 16 8.06 -18.96 -8.92
N CYS A 17 8.92 -19.87 -8.47
CA CYS A 17 10.14 -19.48 -7.79
C CYS A 17 11.02 -18.61 -8.68
N SER A 18 11.41 -17.42 -8.20
CA SER A 18 12.31 -16.48 -8.89
C SER A 18 13.71 -17.01 -9.18
N ARG A 19 14.11 -18.15 -8.59
CA ARG A 19 15.43 -18.76 -8.75
C ARG A 19 15.42 -19.99 -9.64
N CYS A 20 14.46 -20.90 -9.40
CA CYS A 20 14.44 -22.22 -10.04
C CYS A 20 13.19 -22.47 -10.90
N ASN A 21 12.31 -21.48 -11.02
CA ASN A 21 11.05 -21.50 -11.76
C ASN A 21 10.02 -22.56 -11.32
N SER A 22 10.24 -23.23 -10.18
CA SER A 22 9.31 -24.25 -9.71
C SER A 22 7.93 -23.68 -9.41
N ILE A 23 6.90 -24.44 -9.77
CA ILE A 23 5.50 -23.99 -9.76
C ILE A 23 4.87 -24.22 -8.38
N TYR A 24 4.21 -23.18 -7.89
CA TYR A 24 3.40 -23.17 -6.69
C TYR A 24 1.94 -22.92 -7.03
N LEU A 25 1.04 -23.64 -6.38
CA LEU A 25 -0.37 -23.28 -6.29
C LEU A 25 -0.57 -22.36 -5.09
N VAL A 26 -1.28 -21.25 -5.30
CA VAL A 26 -1.52 -20.22 -4.28
C VAL A 26 -3.02 -20.13 -4.00
N GLY A 27 -3.40 -20.08 -2.72
CA GLY A 27 -4.80 -19.99 -2.33
C GLY A 27 -5.05 -19.84 -0.84
N GLU A 28 -6.33 -19.76 -0.49
CA GLU A 28 -6.79 -19.77 0.91
C GLU A 28 -7.43 -21.14 1.23
N LEU A 29 -7.11 -21.69 2.40
CA LEU A 29 -7.76 -22.90 2.90
C LEU A 29 -9.09 -22.54 3.57
N LYS A 30 -10.19 -23.10 3.07
CA LYS A 30 -11.53 -22.99 3.69
C LYS A 30 -12.05 -24.36 4.11
N LEU A 31 -12.67 -24.40 5.29
CA LEU A 31 -13.38 -25.58 5.79
C LEU A 31 -14.83 -25.56 5.29
N LYS A 32 -15.26 -26.64 4.64
CA LYS A 32 -16.65 -26.87 4.23
C LYS A 32 -17.01 -28.32 4.53
N ASP A 33 -18.07 -28.52 5.30
CA ASP A 33 -18.58 -29.85 5.68
C ASP A 33 -17.50 -30.76 6.33
N GLY A 34 -16.64 -30.18 7.17
CA GLY A 34 -15.53 -30.89 7.82
C GLY A 34 -14.32 -31.19 6.91
N LYS A 35 -14.37 -30.84 5.63
CA LYS A 35 -13.26 -31.02 4.67
C LYS A 35 -12.60 -29.69 4.33
N LYS A 36 -11.28 -29.70 4.11
CA LYS A 36 -10.52 -28.52 3.68
C LYS A 36 -10.52 -28.42 2.15
N PHE A 37 -10.68 -27.22 1.64
CA PHE A 37 -10.65 -26.92 0.22
C PHE A 37 -9.74 -25.71 -0.04
N LEU A 38 -8.95 -25.79 -1.11
CA LEU A 38 -8.14 -24.69 -1.61
C LEU A 38 -8.98 -23.81 -2.53
N TYR A 39 -9.25 -22.59 -2.08
CA TYR A 39 -9.96 -21.57 -2.84
C TYR A 39 -8.95 -20.63 -3.50
N GLN A 40 -9.32 -20.06 -4.65
CA GLN A 40 -8.60 -18.89 -5.14
C GLN A 40 -8.57 -17.83 -4.04
N PRO A 41 -7.47 -17.07 -3.92
CA PRO A 41 -7.45 -15.91 -3.05
C PRO A 41 -8.62 -15.01 -3.41
N GLY A 42 -9.52 -14.74 -2.45
CA GLY A 42 -10.65 -13.82 -2.70
C GLY A 42 -10.17 -12.36 -2.76
N SER A 43 -11.09 -11.43 -3.03
CA SER A 43 -10.80 -9.98 -3.01
C SER A 43 -10.28 -9.45 -1.66
N ARG A 44 -10.35 -10.25 -0.59
CA ARG A 44 -9.60 -10.08 0.67
C ARG A 44 -8.08 -9.96 0.48
N TYR A 45 -7.55 -10.24 -0.71
CA TYR A 45 -6.18 -9.96 -1.11
C TYR A 45 -5.72 -8.52 -0.83
N TYR A 46 -6.61 -7.53 -0.93
CA TYR A 46 -6.27 -6.17 -0.51
C TYR A 46 -6.25 -6.03 1.02
N GLU A 47 -7.14 -6.72 1.74
CA GLU A 47 -7.40 -6.50 3.16
C GLU A 47 -6.53 -7.33 4.13
N ASN A 48 -6.07 -8.52 3.74
CA ASN A 48 -5.25 -9.38 4.63
C ASN A 48 -4.39 -10.42 3.87
N GLU A 49 -3.17 -10.06 3.48
CA GLU A 49 -2.22 -10.96 2.82
C GLU A 49 -1.82 -12.18 3.67
N ALA A 50 -2.07 -12.16 4.99
CA ALA A 50 -1.60 -13.18 5.92
C ALA A 50 -2.21 -14.58 5.73
N ASN A 51 -3.30 -14.72 4.98
CA ASN A 51 -3.98 -16.01 4.78
C ASN A 51 -3.52 -16.77 3.53
N LEU A 52 -2.58 -16.23 2.76
CA LEU A 52 -2.08 -16.87 1.54
C LEU A 52 -1.17 -18.06 1.86
N GLU A 53 -1.55 -19.23 1.38
CA GLU A 53 -0.78 -20.47 1.50
C GLU A 53 -0.18 -20.86 0.15
N TYR A 54 1.05 -21.37 0.16
CA TYR A 54 1.79 -21.78 -1.04
C TYR A 54 2.00 -23.29 -1.02
N PHE A 55 1.65 -23.95 -2.13
CA PHE A 55 1.76 -25.39 -2.30
C PHE A 55 2.64 -25.69 -3.50
N LEU A 56 3.86 -26.19 -3.26
CA LEU A 56 4.77 -26.62 -4.32
C LEU A 56 4.23 -27.87 -5.01
N LEU A 57 4.18 -27.88 -6.34
CA LEU A 57 3.82 -29.06 -7.12
C LEU A 57 4.98 -30.06 -7.16
N LEU A 58 4.78 -31.26 -6.61
CA LEU A 58 5.81 -32.30 -6.50
C LEU A 58 6.22 -32.92 -7.84
N GLU A 59 5.37 -32.83 -8.86
CA GLU A 59 5.69 -33.30 -10.22
C GLU A 59 6.83 -32.49 -10.89
N ASP A 60 7.26 -31.38 -10.26
CA ASP A 60 8.32 -30.49 -10.76
C ASP A 60 9.71 -30.84 -10.15
N LYS A 61 9.86 -30.84 -8.80
CA LYS A 61 11.13 -31.14 -8.10
C LYS A 61 10.93 -31.63 -6.66
N ASP A 62 11.80 -32.56 -6.23
CA ASP A 62 11.91 -32.99 -4.83
C ASP A 62 12.53 -31.89 -3.94
N PRO A 63 12.21 -31.85 -2.63
CA PRO A 63 12.86 -30.97 -1.67
C PRO A 63 14.35 -31.23 -1.55
N VAL A 64 15.09 -30.16 -1.27
CA VAL A 64 16.55 -30.21 -1.27
C VAL A 64 17.15 -29.56 -0.01
N PRO A 65 18.34 -30.01 0.46
CA PRO A 65 19.02 -29.45 1.64
C PRO A 65 19.18 -27.93 1.65
N ASP A 66 19.20 -27.34 2.84
CA ASP A 66 19.31 -25.88 3.03
C ASP A 66 20.64 -25.31 2.51
N ASN A 67 20.56 -24.08 1.96
CA ASN A 67 21.72 -23.31 1.52
C ASN A 67 22.27 -22.43 2.66
N GLU A 68 23.42 -22.81 3.23
CA GLU A 68 24.05 -22.05 4.33
C GLU A 68 24.38 -20.60 3.95
N ASP A 69 24.77 -20.35 2.71
CA ASP A 69 25.09 -18.99 2.24
C ASP A 69 23.86 -18.08 2.37
N GLU A 70 22.68 -18.58 2.01
CA GLU A 70 21.47 -17.78 2.06
C GLU A 70 20.95 -17.62 3.50
N ILE A 71 21.23 -18.58 4.41
CA ILE A 71 20.91 -18.47 5.84
C ILE A 71 21.75 -17.39 6.53
N VAL A 72 23.06 -17.35 6.24
CA VAL A 72 23.97 -16.32 6.80
C VAL A 72 23.54 -14.93 6.31
N LEU A 73 23.29 -14.81 5.00
CA LEU A 73 22.76 -13.57 4.42
C LEU A 73 21.45 -13.14 5.10
N ALA A 74 20.63 -14.10 5.49
CA ALA A 74 19.35 -13.88 6.15
C ALA A 74 19.45 -13.54 7.66
N GLY A 75 20.63 -13.65 8.27
CA GLY A 75 20.84 -13.34 9.69
C GLY A 75 20.66 -14.52 10.66
N GLY A 76 20.62 -15.77 10.17
CA GLY A 76 20.64 -16.97 11.01
C GLY A 76 19.42 -17.90 10.86
N GLU A 77 19.41 -19.02 11.58
CA GLU A 77 18.42 -20.11 11.44
C GLU A 77 17.05 -19.84 12.09
N SER A 78 16.97 -18.94 13.07
CA SER A 78 15.87 -18.90 14.05
C SER A 78 14.50 -18.45 13.51
N GLU A 79 14.39 -18.01 12.25
CA GLU A 79 13.11 -17.56 11.65
C GLU A 79 12.70 -18.26 10.33
N ILE A 80 13.50 -19.19 9.80
CA ILE A 80 13.48 -19.51 8.35
C ILE A 80 13.17 -20.98 8.02
N ALA A 81 13.01 -21.87 9.00
CA ALA A 81 12.71 -23.28 8.72
C ALA A 81 11.20 -23.56 8.66
N PRO A 82 10.55 -23.58 7.47
CA PRO A 82 9.23 -24.19 7.33
C PRO A 82 9.35 -25.68 7.64
N LYS A 83 8.39 -26.23 8.39
CA LYS A 83 8.14 -27.67 8.34
C LYS A 83 7.53 -27.97 6.98
N GLU A 84 8.24 -28.75 6.17
CA GLU A 84 7.75 -29.23 4.89
C GLU A 84 6.76 -30.37 5.18
N GLU A 85 5.48 -30.10 4.94
CA GLU A 85 4.41 -31.08 5.12
C GLU A 85 3.88 -31.50 3.73
N GLU A 86 3.76 -32.80 3.48
CA GLU A 86 3.13 -33.33 2.27
C GLU A 86 1.60 -33.26 2.37
N TRP A 87 0.97 -32.83 1.28
CA TRP A 87 -0.49 -32.68 1.15
C TRP A 87 -0.97 -33.30 -0.17
N ILE A 88 -2.26 -33.63 -0.22
CA ILE A 88 -2.95 -34.18 -1.40
C ILE A 88 -4.07 -33.23 -1.80
N LEU A 89 -4.07 -32.76 -3.04
CA LEU A 89 -5.06 -31.84 -3.63
C LEU A 89 -5.88 -32.53 -4.73
N CYS A 90 -7.19 -32.26 -4.81
CA CYS A 90 -8.03 -32.65 -5.93
C CYS A 90 -8.11 -31.54 -6.97
N GLY A 91 -7.59 -31.77 -8.18
CA GLY A 91 -7.62 -30.80 -9.29
C GLY A 91 -9.00 -30.46 -9.83
N LYS A 92 -10.03 -31.28 -9.55
CA LYS A 92 -11.41 -31.05 -10.02
C LYS A 92 -12.21 -30.14 -9.08
N CYS A 93 -12.26 -30.47 -7.79
CA CYS A 93 -13.08 -29.75 -6.81
C CYS A 93 -12.29 -28.82 -5.87
N GLY A 94 -10.96 -28.98 -5.79
CA GLY A 94 -10.10 -28.21 -4.87
C GLY A 94 -10.02 -28.74 -3.44
N ALA A 95 -10.59 -29.91 -3.12
CA ALA A 95 -10.42 -30.52 -1.79
C ALA A 95 -8.94 -30.82 -1.53
N ILE A 96 -8.44 -30.50 -0.34
CA ILE A 96 -7.02 -30.65 0.01
C ILE A 96 -6.86 -31.16 1.45
N ARG A 97 -5.85 -32.01 1.73
CA ARG A 97 -5.57 -32.51 3.09
C ARG A 97 -4.09 -32.89 3.27
N PRO A 98 -3.54 -32.90 4.51
CA PRO A 98 -2.27 -33.54 4.83
C PRO A 98 -2.23 -35.01 4.39
N ALA A 99 -1.09 -35.46 3.89
CA ALA A 99 -0.94 -36.82 3.34
C ALA A 99 -1.01 -37.92 4.42
N ASP A 100 -0.67 -37.59 5.67
CA ASP A 100 -0.68 -38.44 6.86
C ASP A 100 -2.08 -38.59 7.50
N GLU A 101 -3.02 -37.71 7.19
CA GLU A 101 -4.40 -37.80 7.68
C GLU A 101 -5.12 -39.01 7.04
N ILE A 102 -5.99 -39.71 7.77
CA ILE A 102 -6.74 -40.89 7.27
C ILE A 102 -8.18 -40.45 6.95
N GLY A 103 -8.61 -40.54 5.68
CA GLY A 103 -9.98 -40.17 5.26
C GLY A 103 -10.15 -39.96 3.76
N SER A 104 -11.40 -39.93 3.27
CA SER A 104 -11.69 -39.67 1.85
C SER A 104 -11.58 -38.19 1.50
N LEU A 105 -10.68 -37.84 0.58
CA LEU A 105 -10.47 -36.46 0.11
C LEU A 105 -11.76 -35.86 -0.47
N CYS A 106 -12.31 -36.48 -1.51
CA CYS A 106 -13.56 -36.09 -2.17
C CYS A 106 -14.10 -37.25 -3.03
N ASN A 107 -15.28 -37.07 -3.60
CA ASN A 107 -15.95 -38.08 -4.45
C ASN A 107 -15.61 -37.92 -5.94
N CYS A 108 -14.57 -37.17 -6.30
CA CYS A 108 -14.27 -36.83 -7.70
C CYS A 108 -13.55 -37.94 -8.48
N GLY A 109 -12.99 -38.95 -7.79
CA GLY A 109 -12.13 -39.99 -8.37
C GLY A 109 -10.64 -39.74 -8.11
N ASP A 110 -9.86 -40.82 -8.08
CA ASP A 110 -8.43 -40.80 -7.74
C ASP A 110 -7.55 -40.20 -8.84
N GLU A 111 -8.03 -40.23 -10.08
CA GLU A 111 -7.40 -39.63 -11.27
C GLU A 111 -7.18 -38.11 -11.16
N TYR A 112 -7.87 -37.42 -10.24
CA TYR A 112 -7.73 -35.98 -10.03
C TYR A 112 -6.86 -35.64 -8.81
N LYS A 113 -6.20 -36.61 -8.16
CA LYS A 113 -5.35 -36.36 -6.98
C LYS A 113 -3.94 -35.96 -7.40
N VAL A 114 -3.44 -34.86 -6.84
CA VAL A 114 -2.09 -34.31 -7.05
C VAL A 114 -1.39 -34.18 -5.70
N ARG A 115 -0.13 -34.59 -5.61
CA ARG A 115 0.68 -34.42 -4.38
C ARG A 115 1.35 -33.04 -4.41
N VAL A 116 1.32 -32.35 -3.28
CA VAL A 116 1.89 -31.00 -3.14
C VAL A 116 2.59 -30.85 -1.78
N ILE A 117 3.57 -29.96 -1.68
CA ILE A 117 4.23 -29.63 -0.41
C ILE A 117 3.74 -28.27 0.07
N LYS A 118 3.19 -28.23 1.29
CA LYS A 118 2.84 -26.97 1.92
C LYS A 118 4.11 -26.24 2.36
N SER A 119 4.28 -25.02 1.85
CA SER A 119 5.37 -24.12 2.24
C SER A 119 4.78 -22.96 3.04
N SER A 120 5.17 -22.83 4.31
CA SER A 120 4.62 -21.78 5.18
C SER A 120 4.99 -20.39 4.67
N SER A 121 4.00 -19.50 4.55
CA SER A 121 4.22 -18.08 4.30
C SER A 121 4.25 -17.31 5.63
N LYS A 122 4.95 -16.17 5.66
CA LYS A 122 4.87 -15.18 6.75
C LYS A 122 4.28 -13.92 6.14
N ASN A 123 3.15 -13.44 6.67
CA ASN A 123 2.40 -12.31 6.10
C ASN A 123 2.08 -12.47 4.59
N GLY A 124 1.83 -13.69 4.12
CA GLY A 124 1.56 -13.96 2.70
C GLY A 124 2.79 -13.98 1.78
N MET A 125 3.99 -13.80 2.32
CA MET A 125 5.25 -13.91 1.58
C MET A 125 5.92 -15.26 1.83
N LEU A 126 6.35 -15.91 0.75
CA LEU A 126 7.13 -17.14 0.84
C LEU A 126 8.62 -16.80 0.86
N HIS A 127 9.30 -16.98 1.99
CA HIS A 127 10.72 -16.60 2.09
C HIS A 127 11.68 -17.70 1.65
N LYS A 128 11.29 -18.98 1.69
CA LYS A 128 12.14 -20.13 1.34
C LYS A 128 11.48 -20.99 0.27
N CYS A 129 12.28 -21.45 -0.70
CA CYS A 129 11.84 -22.38 -1.72
C CYS A 129 12.35 -23.81 -1.42
N PRO A 130 11.48 -24.77 -1.06
CA PRO A 130 11.89 -26.17 -0.83
C PRO A 130 12.56 -26.83 -2.04
N ALA A 131 12.15 -26.47 -3.27
CA ALA A 131 12.66 -27.07 -4.51
C ALA A 131 14.11 -26.68 -4.86
N CYS A 132 14.64 -25.57 -4.34
CA CYS A 132 16.03 -25.16 -4.60
C CYS A 132 16.85 -24.84 -3.35
N GLY A 133 16.22 -24.67 -2.20
CA GLY A 133 16.87 -24.30 -0.94
C GLY A 133 17.21 -22.80 -0.84
N SER A 134 16.80 -21.99 -1.81
CA SER A 134 17.02 -20.53 -1.77
C SER A 134 16.09 -19.83 -0.79
N ILE A 135 16.59 -18.75 -0.20
CA ILE A 135 15.96 -17.88 0.80
C ILE A 135 16.01 -16.43 0.30
N ASN A 136 14.88 -15.73 0.37
CA ASN A 136 14.78 -14.29 0.17
C ASN A 136 14.24 -13.64 1.45
N THR A 137 15.04 -12.76 2.08
CA THR A 137 14.65 -12.07 3.32
C THR A 137 13.88 -10.78 3.12
N THR A 138 14.02 -10.18 1.95
CA THR A 138 13.43 -8.85 1.67
C THR A 138 12.04 -8.94 1.05
N GLY A 139 11.69 -10.08 0.45
CA GLY A 139 10.38 -10.30 -0.15
C GLY A 139 10.12 -11.76 -0.46
N SER A 140 8.99 -12.04 -1.12
CA SER A 140 8.64 -13.41 -1.52
C SER A 140 9.59 -13.95 -2.60
N ILE A 141 10.10 -15.16 -2.40
CA ILE A 141 10.88 -15.91 -3.41
C ILE A 141 9.98 -16.44 -4.53
N ALA A 142 8.70 -16.72 -4.22
CA ALA A 142 7.69 -17.06 -5.21
C ALA A 142 7.08 -15.79 -5.82
N ARG A 143 7.25 -15.63 -7.13
CA ARG A 143 6.66 -14.57 -7.93
C ARG A 143 5.31 -15.05 -8.46
N ARG A 144 4.25 -14.38 -8.05
CA ARG A 144 2.92 -14.55 -8.65
C ARG A 144 2.87 -13.83 -10.01
N PHE A 145 2.01 -14.26 -10.92
CA PHE A 145 1.81 -13.61 -12.23
C PHE A 145 0.93 -12.36 -12.12
N LEU A 146 1.29 -11.46 -11.21
CA LEU A 146 0.66 -10.17 -11.04
C LEU A 146 1.66 -9.09 -11.47
N LEU A 147 1.43 -8.49 -12.64
CA LEU A 147 2.20 -7.31 -13.04
C LEU A 147 1.94 -6.18 -12.04
N GLY A 148 2.99 -5.72 -11.37
CA GLY A 148 2.95 -4.58 -10.48
C GLY A 148 2.69 -3.29 -11.26
N HIS A 149 1.64 -2.56 -10.87
CA HIS A 149 1.24 -1.30 -11.49
C HIS A 149 2.36 -0.24 -11.45
N ASP A 150 3.06 -0.12 -10.32
CA ASP A 150 4.11 0.89 -10.12
C ASP A 150 5.32 0.66 -11.03
N ALA A 151 5.74 -0.60 -11.22
CA ALA A 151 6.84 -0.95 -12.12
C ALA A 151 6.52 -0.62 -13.59
N ALA A 152 5.34 -1.02 -14.07
CA ALA A 152 4.91 -0.75 -15.44
C ALA A 152 4.79 0.77 -15.70
N THR A 153 4.20 1.50 -14.75
CA THR A 153 4.05 2.96 -14.88
C THR A 153 5.38 3.70 -14.77
N SER A 154 6.36 3.21 -14.00
CA SER A 154 7.71 3.79 -13.96
C SER A 154 8.46 3.61 -15.28
N VAL A 155 8.36 2.43 -15.92
CA VAL A 155 8.96 2.19 -17.24
C VAL A 155 8.38 3.16 -18.28
N LEU A 156 7.06 3.33 -18.29
CA LEU A 156 6.38 4.27 -19.19
C LEU A 156 6.79 5.72 -18.91
N ALA A 157 6.82 6.13 -17.64
CA ALA A 157 7.24 7.47 -17.25
C ALA A 157 8.69 7.77 -17.67
N THR A 158 9.59 6.80 -17.47
CA THR A 158 11.00 6.91 -17.87
C THR A 158 11.14 7.02 -19.40
N ALA A 159 10.45 6.16 -20.15
CA ALA A 159 10.47 6.21 -21.61
C ALA A 159 9.91 7.54 -22.14
N LEU A 160 8.80 7.99 -21.57
CA LEU A 160 8.15 9.24 -21.95
C LEU A 160 9.03 10.45 -21.67
N TYR A 161 9.65 10.51 -20.48
CA TYR A 161 10.57 11.57 -20.09
C TYR A 161 11.74 11.75 -21.06
N GLN A 162 12.27 10.64 -21.59
CA GLN A 162 13.37 10.63 -22.56
C GLN A 162 12.96 11.19 -23.93
N GLN A 163 11.67 11.24 -24.24
CA GLN A 163 11.14 11.78 -25.50
C GLN A 163 10.67 13.24 -25.40
N ILE A 164 10.54 13.79 -24.18
CA ILE A 164 10.14 15.19 -23.99
C ILE A 164 11.25 16.09 -24.57
N PRO A 165 10.95 17.01 -25.50
CA PRO A 165 11.95 17.90 -26.05
C PRO A 165 12.50 18.84 -24.97
N ASP A 166 13.77 19.21 -25.11
CA ASP A 166 14.37 20.16 -24.19
C ASP A 166 13.86 21.58 -24.48
N ARG A 167 13.61 22.35 -23.42
CA ARG A 167 13.19 23.74 -23.55
C ARG A 167 14.44 24.59 -23.72
N LYS A 168 14.64 25.12 -24.93
CA LYS A 168 15.54 26.26 -25.13
C LYS A 168 14.91 27.48 -24.46
N GLU A 169 15.27 27.76 -23.22
CA GLU A 169 15.10 29.10 -22.68
C GLU A 169 16.24 29.96 -23.26
N GLU A 170 15.90 31.08 -23.90
CA GLU A 170 16.87 32.14 -24.15
C GLU A 170 17.32 32.64 -22.78
N GLU A 171 18.54 32.31 -22.38
CA GLU A 171 19.14 32.90 -21.17
C GLU A 171 19.13 34.42 -21.32
N LYS A 172 18.17 35.08 -20.66
CA LYS A 172 18.34 36.47 -20.28
C LYS A 172 19.31 36.46 -19.12
N VAL A 173 20.60 36.52 -19.43
CA VAL A 173 21.61 36.97 -18.48
C VAL A 173 21.14 38.34 -17.99
N LYS A 174 20.60 38.38 -16.77
CA LYS A 174 20.47 39.65 -16.06
C LYS A 174 21.89 39.99 -15.64
N GLU A 175 22.53 40.88 -16.40
CA GLU A 175 23.64 41.69 -15.88
C GLU A 175 23.08 42.49 -14.71
N ALA A 176 23.17 41.90 -13.51
CA ALA A 176 23.21 42.67 -12.29
C ALA A 176 24.70 42.95 -12.07
N ASP A 177 25.10 44.21 -12.24
CA ASP A 177 26.38 44.73 -11.75
C ASP A 177 26.41 44.56 -10.22
N ASP A 178 26.80 43.37 -9.77
CA ASP A 178 27.17 43.11 -8.39
C ASP A 178 28.70 43.22 -8.29
N GLU A 179 29.17 44.31 -7.68
CA GLU A 179 30.60 44.63 -7.45
C GLU A 179 31.35 43.55 -6.63
N TRP A 180 30.64 42.56 -6.08
CA TRP A 180 31.21 41.44 -5.33
C TRP A 180 31.24 40.11 -6.11
N SER A 181 30.81 40.09 -7.37
CA SER A 181 30.87 38.89 -8.21
C SER A 181 32.28 38.64 -8.76
N THR A 182 32.89 37.49 -8.41
CA THR A 182 34.28 37.13 -8.75
C THR A 182 34.38 36.11 -9.89
N ILE A 183 33.40 36.06 -10.80
CA ILE A 183 33.40 35.05 -11.87
C ILE A 183 34.19 35.59 -13.07
N ASP A 184 35.42 35.07 -13.20
CA ASP A 184 36.22 35.11 -14.42
C ASP A 184 35.44 34.40 -15.54
N SER A 185 34.97 35.17 -16.53
CA SER A 185 34.02 34.77 -17.57
C SER A 185 34.64 33.99 -18.73
N ASN A 186 35.58 33.07 -18.45
CA ASN A 186 36.34 32.35 -19.49
C ASN A 186 36.29 30.81 -19.44
N GLU A 187 35.55 30.18 -18.53
CA GLU A 187 35.27 28.74 -18.63
C GLU A 187 33.87 28.50 -19.20
N ASN A 188 33.80 28.22 -20.51
CA ASN A 188 32.60 27.71 -21.19
C ASN A 188 32.25 26.31 -20.64
N PHE A 189 31.61 26.25 -19.46
CA PHE A 189 30.89 25.05 -19.04
C PHE A 189 29.59 24.99 -19.83
N SER A 190 29.48 24.03 -20.74
CA SER A 190 28.19 23.65 -21.31
C SER A 190 27.37 22.96 -20.23
N VAL A 191 26.65 23.72 -19.41
CA VAL A 191 25.68 23.18 -18.47
C VAL A 191 24.58 22.52 -19.30
N ILE A 192 24.42 21.20 -19.17
CA ILE A 192 23.25 20.50 -19.73
C ILE A 192 22.08 20.88 -18.79
N THR A 193 21.45 22.03 -19.03
CA THR A 193 20.25 22.46 -18.30
C THR A 193 19.05 21.68 -18.82
N ASN A 194 18.73 20.56 -18.15
CA ASN A 194 17.59 19.73 -18.49
C ASN A 194 16.28 20.34 -17.99
N ASN A 195 15.58 21.11 -18.85
CA ASN A 195 14.33 21.80 -18.52
C ASN A 195 13.08 20.98 -18.92
N ARG A 196 13.23 19.65 -19.03
CA ARG A 196 12.13 18.72 -19.33
C ARG A 196 11.21 18.59 -18.13
N ARG A 197 9.92 18.74 -18.38
CA ARG A 197 8.87 18.76 -17.35
C ARG A 197 7.69 17.86 -17.71
N MET A 198 7.21 17.10 -16.73
CA MET A 198 6.08 16.19 -16.88
C MET A 198 5.20 16.17 -15.64
N LEU A 199 3.88 16.16 -15.84
CA LEU A 199 2.91 15.88 -14.78
C LEU A 199 2.45 14.43 -14.84
N ILE A 200 2.39 13.81 -13.67
CA ILE A 200 1.89 12.46 -13.49
C ILE A 200 0.71 12.48 -12.52
N PHE A 201 -0.47 12.03 -12.95
CA PHE A 201 -1.66 11.97 -12.12
C PHE A 201 -1.90 10.58 -11.54
N SER A 202 -2.23 10.54 -10.24
CA SER A 202 -2.77 9.38 -9.53
C SER A 202 -4.05 9.80 -8.78
N ASP A 203 -5.04 8.91 -8.64
CA ASP A 203 -6.29 9.25 -7.92
C ASP A 203 -6.12 9.40 -6.41
N SER A 204 -5.12 8.74 -5.84
CA SER A 204 -4.84 8.79 -4.40
C SER A 204 -3.61 9.63 -4.11
N ARG A 205 -3.70 10.50 -3.09
CA ARG A 205 -2.54 11.25 -2.58
C ARG A 205 -1.39 10.33 -2.16
N GLN A 206 -1.70 9.17 -1.59
CA GLN A 206 -0.69 8.18 -1.19
C GLN A 206 -0.06 7.47 -2.38
N ASP A 207 -0.84 7.18 -3.44
CA ASP A 207 -0.29 6.62 -4.68
C ASP A 207 0.61 7.65 -5.40
N ALA A 208 0.24 8.94 -5.36
CA ALA A 208 1.05 10.03 -5.92
C ALA A 208 2.38 10.20 -5.16
N ALA A 209 2.32 10.31 -3.83
CA ALA A 209 3.47 10.42 -2.94
C ALA A 209 4.44 9.24 -3.09
N PHE A 210 3.92 8.01 -2.98
CA PHE A 210 4.72 6.80 -3.14
C PHE A 210 5.37 6.74 -4.52
N PHE A 211 4.63 7.05 -5.59
CA PHE A 211 5.17 6.94 -6.94
C PHE A 211 6.26 7.95 -7.27
N ALA A 212 6.24 9.16 -6.71
CA ALA A 212 7.38 10.07 -6.83
C ALA A 212 8.66 9.40 -6.34
N THR A 213 8.63 8.87 -5.11
CA THR A 213 9.78 8.20 -4.50
C THR A 213 10.20 6.93 -5.23
N TYR A 214 9.22 6.16 -5.74
CA TYR A 214 9.45 4.97 -6.55
C TYR A 214 10.14 5.31 -7.87
N LEU A 215 9.61 6.31 -8.60
CA LEU A 215 10.14 6.75 -9.88
C LEU A 215 11.58 7.27 -9.71
N GLN A 216 11.84 8.14 -8.73
CA GLN A 216 13.18 8.61 -8.40
C GLN A 216 14.15 7.45 -8.19
N SER A 217 13.81 6.53 -7.29
CA SER A 217 14.69 5.42 -6.92
C SER A 217 14.96 4.47 -8.10
N SER A 218 13.93 4.20 -8.91
CA SER A 218 14.07 3.36 -10.10
C SER A 218 14.89 4.03 -11.21
N TYR A 219 14.73 5.33 -11.40
CA TYR A 219 15.48 6.10 -12.38
C TYR A 219 16.94 6.29 -11.97
N ASP A 220 17.22 6.57 -10.70
CA ASP A 220 18.58 6.72 -10.17
C ASP A 220 19.43 5.48 -10.46
N GLN A 221 18.84 4.28 -10.37
CA GLN A 221 19.51 3.01 -10.70
C GLN A 221 19.83 2.87 -12.19
N ILE A 222 18.96 3.35 -13.07
CA ILE A 222 19.21 3.35 -14.52
C ILE A 222 20.28 4.39 -14.86
N PHE A 223 20.16 5.58 -14.27
CA PHE A 223 21.07 6.70 -14.46
C PHE A 223 22.51 6.39 -14.02
N GLN A 224 22.70 5.84 -12.82
CA GLN A 224 24.03 5.46 -12.32
C GLN A 224 24.70 4.43 -13.25
N ARG A 225 23.95 3.44 -13.74
CA ARG A 225 24.45 2.38 -14.63
C ARG A 225 24.83 2.95 -15.98
N ARG A 226 24.00 3.85 -16.54
CA ARG A 226 24.33 4.55 -17.78
C ARG A 226 25.62 5.35 -17.65
N LEU A 227 25.80 6.08 -16.54
CA LEU A 227 27.03 6.86 -16.32
C LEU A 227 28.29 5.99 -16.22
N ILE A 228 28.20 4.82 -15.58
CA ILE A 228 29.31 3.85 -15.56
C ILE A 228 29.64 3.41 -16.99
N ILE A 229 28.64 3.03 -17.78
CA ILE A 229 28.84 2.61 -19.18
C ILE A 229 29.42 3.73 -20.05
N MET A 230 28.89 4.95 -19.96
CA MET A 230 29.41 6.11 -20.66
C MET A 230 30.86 6.42 -20.29
N THR A 231 31.25 6.18 -19.02
CA THR A 231 32.63 6.33 -18.57
C THR A 231 33.55 5.32 -19.27
N LEU A 232 33.13 4.06 -19.38
CA LEU A 232 33.87 3.04 -20.12
C LEU A 232 33.96 3.38 -21.62
N GLU A 233 32.87 3.84 -22.23
CA GLU A 233 32.83 4.24 -23.65
C GLU A 233 33.76 5.41 -23.94
N LYS A 234 33.73 6.46 -23.11
CA LYS A 234 34.56 7.66 -23.27
C LYS A 234 36.05 7.39 -23.12
N TYR A 235 36.44 6.54 -22.16
CA TYR A 235 37.85 6.26 -21.85
C TYR A 235 38.34 4.89 -22.38
N LYS A 236 37.64 4.31 -23.37
CA LYS A 236 37.88 2.97 -23.92
C LYS A 236 39.35 2.60 -24.10
N GLU A 237 40.14 3.46 -24.74
CA GLU A 237 41.56 3.17 -25.01
C GLU A 237 42.39 3.04 -23.73
N LYS A 238 42.13 3.88 -22.72
CA LYS A 238 42.81 3.83 -21.42
C LYS A 238 42.40 2.61 -20.62
N VAL A 239 41.12 2.26 -20.66
CA VAL A 239 40.57 1.09 -19.96
C VAL A 239 41.27 -0.18 -20.42
N ILE A 240 41.33 -0.39 -21.74
CA ILE A 240 41.89 -1.61 -22.34
C ILE A 240 43.42 -1.64 -22.18
N LYS A 241 44.10 -0.51 -22.45
CA LYS A 241 45.57 -0.46 -22.40
C LYS A 241 46.14 -0.64 -20.99
N ASN A 242 45.46 -0.09 -19.97
CA ASN A 242 45.97 -0.07 -18.61
C ASN A 242 45.35 -1.14 -17.70
N GLU A 243 44.46 -1.99 -18.22
CA GLU A 243 43.77 -3.04 -17.45
C GLU A 243 43.17 -2.53 -16.13
N TRP A 244 42.23 -1.58 -16.24
CA TRP A 244 41.69 -0.87 -15.08
C TRP A 244 41.23 -1.78 -13.94
N ARG A 245 41.50 -1.34 -12.72
CA ARG A 245 41.01 -1.89 -11.47
C ARG A 245 39.72 -1.21 -11.06
N VAL A 246 39.08 -1.73 -10.01
CA VAL A 246 37.86 -1.17 -9.46
C VAL A 246 38.05 0.30 -9.03
N GLU A 247 39.19 0.62 -8.43
CA GLU A 247 39.55 1.98 -8.00
C GLU A 247 39.70 2.95 -9.17
N ASP A 248 40.33 2.51 -10.27
CA ASP A 248 40.46 3.33 -11.49
C ASP A 248 39.06 3.70 -12.03
N LEU A 249 38.13 2.74 -12.09
CA LEU A 249 36.76 3.02 -12.54
C LEU A 249 36.08 4.08 -11.67
N VAL A 250 36.25 4.02 -10.34
CA VAL A 250 35.68 5.02 -9.42
C VAL A 250 36.24 6.41 -9.69
N GLU A 251 37.55 6.53 -9.88
CA GLU A 251 38.20 7.82 -10.15
C GLU A 251 37.64 8.48 -11.43
N TYR A 252 37.43 7.68 -12.49
CA TYR A 252 36.91 8.19 -13.75
C TYR A 252 35.39 8.42 -13.75
N VAL A 253 34.62 7.67 -12.96
CA VAL A 253 33.20 7.98 -12.70
C VAL A 253 33.07 9.31 -11.95
N LYS A 254 33.93 9.56 -10.94
CA LYS A 254 34.01 10.85 -10.23
C LYS A 254 34.35 12.01 -11.20
N LYS A 255 35.29 11.81 -12.12
CA LYS A 255 35.60 12.79 -13.18
C LYS A 255 34.40 13.06 -14.09
N MET A 256 33.72 12.01 -14.54
CA MET A 256 32.51 12.14 -15.36
C MET A 256 31.40 12.94 -14.66
N LEU A 257 31.17 12.69 -13.37
CA LEU A 257 30.20 13.44 -12.57
C LEU A 257 30.53 14.94 -12.53
N LYS A 258 31.81 15.28 -12.36
CA LYS A 258 32.28 16.67 -12.36
C LYS A 258 32.17 17.32 -13.74
N GLU A 259 32.60 16.63 -14.80
CA GLU A 259 32.59 17.14 -16.18
C GLU A 259 31.18 17.41 -16.70
N LEU A 260 30.21 16.57 -16.33
CA LEU A 260 28.80 16.76 -16.70
C LEU A 260 28.05 17.68 -15.74
N SER A 261 28.73 18.26 -14.74
CA SER A 261 28.13 19.07 -13.68
C SER A 261 26.93 18.40 -13.01
N ILE A 262 27.03 17.09 -12.78
CA ILE A 262 25.99 16.29 -12.13
C ILE A 262 26.20 16.37 -10.61
N PHE A 263 25.24 16.97 -9.90
CA PHE A 263 25.34 17.34 -8.47
C PHE A 263 26.39 18.43 -8.19
N PRO A 264 26.25 19.64 -8.79
CA PRO A 264 27.21 20.75 -8.59
C PRO A 264 27.33 21.19 -7.12
N GLU A 265 26.34 20.89 -6.30
CA GLU A 265 26.31 21.19 -4.86
C GLU A 265 27.24 20.31 -4.01
N LEU A 266 27.71 19.17 -4.52
CA LEU A 266 28.49 18.21 -3.74
C LEU A 266 29.99 18.53 -3.78
N SER A 267 30.64 18.37 -2.62
CA SER A 267 32.10 18.47 -2.54
C SER A 267 32.80 17.32 -3.27
N LEU A 268 34.09 17.49 -3.60
CA LEU A 268 34.87 16.44 -4.25
C LEU A 268 34.92 15.12 -3.46
N GLN A 269 34.86 15.20 -2.12
CA GLN A 269 34.82 14.03 -1.24
C GLN A 269 33.45 13.34 -1.28
N GLN A 270 32.36 14.12 -1.32
CA GLN A 270 31.00 13.58 -1.45
C GLN A 270 30.78 12.93 -2.82
N LEU A 271 31.34 13.50 -3.89
CA LEU A 271 31.32 12.89 -5.22
C LEU A 271 32.09 11.57 -5.26
N GLU A 272 33.22 11.50 -4.57
CA GLU A 272 34.01 10.27 -4.44
C GLU A 272 33.27 9.17 -3.68
N GLU A 273 32.66 9.51 -2.55
CA GLU A 273 31.81 8.60 -1.79
C GLU A 273 30.67 8.05 -2.67
N LYS A 274 30.05 8.91 -3.48
CA LYS A 274 28.95 8.53 -4.39
C LYS A 274 29.41 7.61 -5.51
N ALA A 275 30.56 7.91 -6.13
CA ALA A 275 31.17 7.06 -7.15
C ALA A 275 31.54 5.68 -6.59
N TRP A 276 32.13 5.62 -5.39
CA TRP A 276 32.41 4.36 -4.70
C TRP A 276 31.14 3.56 -4.43
N LYS A 277 30.07 4.19 -3.91
CA LYS A 277 28.79 3.53 -3.69
C LYS A 277 28.27 2.86 -4.96
N TRP A 278 28.25 3.58 -6.08
CA TRP A 278 27.74 3.07 -7.36
C TRP A 278 28.56 1.90 -7.91
N VAL A 279 29.88 2.03 -7.95
CA VAL A 279 30.75 0.96 -8.46
C VAL A 279 30.74 -0.25 -7.54
N LEU A 280 30.76 -0.04 -6.21
CA LEU A 280 30.72 -1.12 -5.23
C LEU A 280 29.40 -1.89 -5.30
N TYR A 281 28.27 -1.20 -5.56
CA TYR A 281 26.97 -1.85 -5.77
C TYR A 281 27.01 -2.87 -6.92
N GLU A 282 27.59 -2.48 -8.06
CA GLU A 282 27.75 -3.37 -9.22
C GLU A 282 28.83 -4.44 -8.96
N PHE A 283 29.93 -4.09 -8.28
CA PHE A 283 30.96 -5.04 -7.87
C PHE A 283 30.42 -6.13 -6.92
N LEU A 284 29.45 -5.83 -6.06
CA LEU A 284 28.80 -6.83 -5.21
C LEU A 284 27.72 -7.65 -5.94
N GLY A 285 27.56 -7.45 -7.25
CA GLY A 285 26.58 -8.14 -8.09
C GLY A 285 25.13 -7.83 -7.71
N ARG A 286 24.84 -6.64 -7.17
CA ARG A 286 23.51 -6.25 -6.69
C ARG A 286 22.61 -5.80 -7.85
N GLY A 287 21.30 -6.02 -7.74
CA GLY A 287 20.32 -5.75 -8.81
C GLY A 287 19.83 -6.98 -9.57
N GLY A 288 20.25 -8.20 -9.17
CA GLY A 288 19.76 -9.45 -9.75
C GLY A 288 20.05 -9.55 -11.24
N GLU A 289 19.04 -9.85 -12.05
CA GLU A 289 19.17 -10.00 -13.52
C GLU A 289 19.32 -8.65 -14.25
N THR A 290 19.22 -7.52 -13.55
CA THR A 290 19.32 -6.18 -14.15
C THR A 290 20.68 -5.51 -13.96
N ASN A 291 21.63 -6.16 -13.29
CA ASN A 291 22.95 -5.58 -13.06
C ASN A 291 23.84 -5.63 -14.31
N LEU A 292 24.92 -4.85 -14.32
CA LEU A 292 25.77 -4.73 -15.52
C LEU A 292 26.46 -6.04 -15.89
N GLU A 293 26.78 -6.88 -14.90
CA GLU A 293 27.43 -8.19 -15.09
C GLU A 293 26.48 -9.22 -15.73
N SER A 294 25.23 -9.29 -15.26
CA SER A 294 24.21 -10.22 -15.77
C SER A 294 23.74 -9.87 -17.18
N LEU A 295 23.94 -8.62 -17.60
CA LEU A 295 23.65 -8.13 -18.96
C LEU A 295 24.86 -8.19 -19.89
N GLY A 296 26.01 -8.67 -19.41
CA GLY A 296 27.23 -8.81 -20.21
C GLY A 296 27.92 -7.47 -20.53
N LEU A 297 27.60 -6.40 -19.81
CA LEU A 297 28.12 -5.05 -20.06
C LEU A 297 29.44 -4.80 -19.30
N LEU A 298 29.51 -5.24 -18.04
CA LEU A 298 30.68 -5.05 -17.16
C LEU A 298 30.85 -6.25 -16.23
N GLY A 299 31.99 -6.92 -16.30
CA GLY A 299 32.39 -8.01 -15.41
C GLY A 299 33.53 -7.64 -14.46
N PHE A 300 33.86 -8.55 -13.55
CA PHE A 300 34.95 -8.37 -12.58
C PHE A 300 35.72 -9.67 -12.42
N GLU A 301 37.05 -9.57 -12.42
CA GLU A 301 37.93 -10.73 -12.24
C GLU A 301 39.07 -10.43 -11.27
N PRO A 302 39.51 -11.40 -10.46
CA PRO A 302 40.74 -11.26 -9.68
C PRO A 302 41.95 -11.13 -10.60
N VAL A 303 42.87 -10.23 -10.28
CA VAL A 303 44.17 -10.15 -10.97
C VAL A 303 44.99 -11.40 -10.64
N LEU A 304 45.52 -12.10 -11.63
CA LEU A 304 46.37 -13.26 -11.35
C LEU A 304 47.77 -12.81 -10.87
N PRO A 305 48.33 -13.42 -9.81
CA PRO A 305 49.72 -13.19 -9.45
C PRO A 305 50.69 -13.60 -10.58
N GLU A 306 51.78 -12.85 -10.79
CA GLU A 306 52.72 -13.04 -11.93
C GLU A 306 53.29 -14.48 -12.05
N ASN A 307 53.47 -15.17 -10.92
CA ASN A 307 54.00 -16.54 -10.86
C ASN A 307 52.94 -17.58 -10.52
N TRP A 308 51.66 -17.27 -10.74
CA TRP A 308 50.57 -18.19 -10.45
C TRP A 308 50.63 -19.44 -11.33
N ARG A 309 50.50 -20.61 -10.69
CA ARG A 309 50.24 -21.89 -11.35
C ARG A 309 49.14 -22.61 -10.60
N PRO A 310 48.18 -23.25 -11.29
CA PRO A 310 47.15 -24.01 -10.62
C PRO A 310 47.78 -25.12 -9.77
N PRO A 311 47.30 -25.36 -8.54
CA PRO A 311 47.76 -26.48 -7.72
C PRO A 311 47.74 -27.81 -8.49
N LYS A 312 48.83 -28.59 -8.41
CA LYS A 312 48.91 -29.91 -9.08
C LYS A 312 47.77 -30.85 -8.69
N ALA A 313 47.24 -30.73 -7.48
CA ALA A 313 46.07 -31.49 -7.03
C ALA A 313 44.81 -31.27 -7.90
N LEU A 314 44.70 -30.13 -8.61
CA LEU A 314 43.62 -29.83 -9.54
C LEU A 314 43.83 -30.48 -10.91
N THR A 315 45.08 -30.52 -11.37
CA THR A 315 45.44 -30.96 -12.73
C THR A 315 45.78 -32.44 -12.80
N GLU A 316 46.38 -33.00 -11.75
CA GLU A 316 46.84 -34.40 -11.65
C GLU A 316 45.97 -35.24 -10.69
N GLY A 317 44.92 -34.64 -10.10
CA GLY A 317 44.03 -35.28 -9.13
C GLY A 317 42.74 -35.87 -9.74
N TYR A 318 41.77 -36.19 -8.88
CA TYR A 318 40.53 -36.90 -9.23
C TYR A 318 39.59 -36.13 -10.19
N MET A 319 39.77 -34.82 -10.37
CA MET A 319 39.00 -34.02 -11.36
C MET A 319 39.72 -33.83 -12.70
N ASN A 320 41.04 -34.09 -12.77
CA ASN A 320 41.88 -33.97 -13.97
C ASN A 320 41.58 -32.72 -14.82
N LEU A 321 41.58 -31.54 -14.18
CA LEU A 321 41.24 -30.28 -14.84
C LEU A 321 42.41 -29.79 -15.70
N THR A 322 42.11 -29.17 -16.83
CA THR A 322 43.13 -28.41 -17.57
C THR A 322 43.66 -27.25 -16.74
N GLU A 323 44.88 -26.75 -17.01
CA GLU A 323 45.41 -25.58 -16.28
C GLU A 323 44.47 -24.37 -16.34
N ARG A 324 43.78 -24.21 -17.47
CA ARG A 324 42.75 -23.18 -17.66
C ARG A 324 41.52 -23.42 -16.78
N GLU A 325 40.92 -24.61 -16.83
CA GLU A 325 39.76 -24.97 -15.99
C GLU A 325 40.09 -24.87 -14.49
N ALA A 326 41.32 -25.24 -14.10
CA ALA A 326 41.78 -25.13 -12.71
C ALA A 326 41.89 -23.67 -12.26
N THR A 327 42.35 -22.78 -13.14
CA THR A 327 42.41 -21.34 -12.85
C THR A 327 41.00 -20.74 -12.78
N GLU A 328 40.14 -21.07 -13.74
CA GLU A 328 38.74 -20.62 -13.76
C GLU A 328 37.94 -21.14 -12.54
N LEU A 329 38.25 -22.34 -12.03
CA LEU A 329 37.67 -22.83 -10.77
C LEU A 329 38.01 -21.93 -9.58
N ILE A 330 39.28 -21.52 -9.45
CA ILE A 330 39.69 -20.58 -8.40
C ILE A 330 38.98 -19.24 -8.56
N MET A 331 38.85 -18.74 -9.79
CA MET A 331 38.09 -17.51 -10.08
C MET A 331 36.63 -17.63 -9.63
N VAL A 332 35.93 -18.72 -9.96
CA VAL A 332 34.55 -18.98 -9.52
C VAL A 332 34.43 -19.02 -7.99
N LEU A 333 35.39 -19.63 -7.30
CA LEU A 333 35.37 -19.69 -5.83
C LEU A 333 35.59 -18.32 -5.18
N LEU A 334 36.54 -17.52 -5.69
CA LEU A 334 36.75 -16.13 -5.22
C LEU A 334 35.55 -15.24 -5.55
N ASP A 335 34.94 -15.44 -6.71
CA ASP A 335 33.74 -14.73 -7.13
C ASP A 335 32.54 -15.00 -6.21
N SER A 336 32.46 -16.21 -5.64
CA SER A 336 31.47 -16.51 -4.61
C SER A 336 31.67 -15.64 -3.35
N MET A 337 32.92 -15.38 -2.92
CA MET A 337 33.19 -14.49 -1.79
C MET A 337 32.77 -13.05 -2.08
N ARG A 338 33.04 -12.56 -3.31
CA ARG A 338 32.63 -11.23 -3.78
C ARG A 338 31.11 -11.08 -3.73
N LYS A 339 30.38 -12.02 -4.35
CA LYS A 339 28.91 -11.99 -4.42
C LYS A 339 28.23 -12.10 -3.06
N ASN A 340 28.88 -12.76 -2.09
CA ASN A 340 28.43 -12.85 -0.70
C ASN A 340 28.70 -11.57 0.13
N GLY A 341 29.44 -10.58 -0.41
CA GLY A 341 29.71 -9.31 0.27
C GLY A 341 30.90 -9.34 1.23
N ALA A 342 31.73 -10.38 1.20
CA ALA A 342 32.91 -10.49 2.05
C ALA A 342 34.10 -9.72 1.44
N VAL A 343 33.97 -8.40 1.42
CA VAL A 343 34.87 -7.45 0.75
C VAL A 343 35.29 -6.37 1.74
N LEU A 344 36.54 -5.96 1.69
CA LEU A 344 37.04 -4.82 2.46
C LEU A 344 36.55 -3.53 1.82
N PHE A 345 35.69 -2.78 2.51
CA PHE A 345 35.19 -1.50 2.05
C PHE A 345 36.29 -0.43 2.08
N PRO A 346 36.27 0.56 1.18
CA PRO A 346 37.18 1.70 1.22
C PRO A 346 36.84 2.62 2.40
N ASP A 347 37.83 3.36 2.92
CA ASP A 347 37.65 4.28 4.05
C ASP A 347 36.60 5.39 3.80
N SER A 348 36.36 5.71 2.52
CA SER A 348 35.38 6.71 2.08
C SER A 348 33.93 6.26 2.21
N VAL A 349 33.65 4.96 2.36
CA VAL A 349 32.28 4.43 2.38
C VAL A 349 32.08 3.46 3.55
N SER A 350 31.10 3.75 4.40
CA SER A 350 30.74 2.87 5.52
C SER A 350 30.04 1.58 5.03
N PRO A 351 30.44 0.39 5.53
CA PRO A 351 29.70 -0.85 5.32
C PRO A 351 28.28 -0.83 5.90
N GLN A 352 28.00 0.05 6.86
CA GLN A 352 26.70 0.16 7.53
C GLN A 352 25.72 1.10 6.82
N ASP A 353 26.15 1.72 5.71
CA ASP A 353 25.32 2.62 4.93
C ASP A 353 24.03 1.94 4.43
N GLU A 354 22.89 2.62 4.56
CA GLU A 354 21.59 2.07 4.17
C GLU A 354 21.51 1.72 2.68
N PHE A 355 22.33 2.35 1.83
CA PHE A 355 22.42 2.07 0.40
C PHE A 355 22.73 0.61 0.09
N PHE A 356 23.48 -0.10 0.96
CA PHE A 356 23.85 -1.50 0.77
C PHE A 356 22.86 -2.50 1.38
N LYS A 357 21.76 -2.07 2.00
CA LYS A 357 20.76 -3.00 2.57
C LYS A 357 20.34 -4.05 1.54
N PRO A 358 20.25 -5.34 1.92
CA PRO A 358 20.40 -5.91 3.27
C PRO A 358 21.85 -6.26 3.68
N LEU A 359 22.86 -5.95 2.85
CA LEU A 359 24.28 -6.18 3.14
C LEU A 359 24.94 -5.02 3.89
N ASN A 360 24.20 -4.20 4.63
CA ASN A 360 24.77 -3.06 5.34
C ASN A 360 25.49 -3.48 6.65
N ARG A 361 26.28 -4.54 6.58
CA ARG A 361 27.10 -5.11 7.65
C ARG A 361 28.33 -5.79 7.05
N GLU A 362 29.38 -5.89 7.84
CA GLU A 362 30.60 -6.55 7.39
C GLU A 362 30.44 -8.08 7.43
N PHE A 363 30.76 -8.70 6.29
CA PHE A 363 30.80 -10.15 6.17
C PHE A 363 32.23 -10.64 6.03
N TYR A 364 32.47 -11.85 6.54
CA TYR A 364 33.75 -12.52 6.49
C TYR A 364 33.57 -13.97 6.07
N PHE A 365 34.63 -14.59 5.55
CA PHE A 365 34.70 -16.03 5.36
C PHE A 365 35.61 -16.68 6.40
N LYS A 366 35.19 -17.86 6.86
CA LYS A 366 35.99 -18.78 7.67
C LYS A 366 35.84 -20.19 7.14
N MET A 367 36.74 -21.08 7.56
CA MET A 367 36.61 -22.51 7.26
C MET A 367 35.28 -23.05 7.80
N GLU A 368 35.03 -22.82 9.08
CA GLU A 368 33.78 -23.07 9.80
C GLU A 368 33.55 -21.94 10.83
N ALA A 369 32.33 -21.46 10.92
CA ALA A 369 31.89 -20.42 11.83
C ALA A 369 30.49 -20.74 12.37
N LYS A 370 30.19 -20.20 13.56
CA LYS A 370 28.85 -20.25 14.16
C LYS A 370 28.18 -18.88 14.18
N GLU A 371 28.95 -17.83 13.91
CA GLU A 371 28.49 -16.44 13.94
C GLU A 371 27.66 -16.07 12.70
N PRO A 372 26.58 -15.29 12.84
CA PRO A 372 25.63 -15.01 11.75
C PRO A 372 26.15 -14.04 10.67
N ASN A 373 27.31 -13.40 10.87
CA ASN A 373 27.97 -12.53 9.89
C ASN A 373 29.17 -13.18 9.19
N LYS A 374 29.36 -14.50 9.37
CA LYS A 374 30.49 -15.24 8.79
C LYS A 374 29.99 -16.37 7.91
N TYR A 375 30.42 -16.39 6.66
CA TYR A 375 30.17 -17.47 5.72
C TYR A 375 31.13 -18.62 5.95
N ASN A 376 30.61 -19.84 5.88
CA ASN A 376 31.40 -21.06 5.98
C ASN A 376 31.93 -21.46 4.62
N TRP A 377 33.25 -21.58 4.48
CA TRP A 377 33.86 -22.15 3.29
C TRP A 377 33.38 -23.60 3.07
N ILE A 378 33.34 -24.38 4.16
CA ILE A 378 32.87 -25.78 4.20
C ILE A 378 31.57 -25.84 5.03
N PRO A 379 30.51 -26.54 4.58
CA PRO A 379 29.28 -26.62 5.35
C PRO A 379 29.46 -27.18 6.77
N SER A 380 28.77 -26.56 7.74
CA SER A 380 28.94 -26.75 9.19
C SER A 380 28.34 -28.03 9.77
N SER A 381 27.35 -28.65 9.11
CA SER A 381 26.64 -29.82 9.66
C SER A 381 26.22 -30.86 8.63
N ARG A 382 25.91 -32.07 9.11
CA ARG A 382 25.42 -33.20 8.30
C ARG A 382 24.01 -32.86 7.78
N GLY A 383 23.87 -32.68 6.48
CA GLY A 383 22.59 -32.35 5.82
C GLY A 383 22.44 -30.90 5.34
N LYS A 384 23.47 -30.05 5.45
CA LYS A 384 23.50 -28.72 4.82
C LYS A 384 24.47 -28.68 3.63
N SER A 385 24.25 -27.72 2.73
CA SER A 385 25.14 -27.47 1.60
C SER A 385 25.35 -25.97 1.41
N ASN A 386 26.39 -25.60 0.65
CA ASN A 386 26.62 -24.22 0.23
C ASN A 386 26.93 -24.18 -1.28
N SER A 387 27.07 -22.98 -1.84
CA SER A 387 27.33 -22.77 -3.27
C SER A 387 28.59 -23.50 -3.75
N ARG A 388 29.66 -23.47 -2.96
CA ARG A 388 30.99 -24.01 -3.28
C ARG A 388 31.01 -25.53 -3.34
N LEU A 389 30.48 -26.20 -2.31
CA LEU A 389 30.40 -27.67 -2.26
C LEU A 389 29.48 -28.20 -3.37
N ASP A 390 28.34 -27.55 -3.60
CA ASP A 390 27.43 -27.94 -4.68
C ASP A 390 28.08 -27.83 -6.06
N PHE A 391 28.81 -26.73 -6.32
CA PHE A 391 29.50 -26.53 -7.59
C PHE A 391 30.56 -27.60 -7.85
N ILE A 392 31.44 -27.87 -6.87
CA ILE A 392 32.50 -28.88 -7.01
C ILE A 392 31.91 -30.28 -7.17
N ARG A 393 30.83 -30.59 -6.43
CA ARG A 393 30.12 -31.87 -6.58
C ARG A 393 29.58 -32.06 -8.00
N ARG A 394 28.95 -31.03 -8.57
CA ARG A 394 28.45 -31.07 -9.96
C ARG A 394 29.60 -31.15 -10.98
N LEU A 395 30.69 -30.46 -10.73
CA LEU A 395 31.89 -30.53 -11.56
C LEU A 395 32.50 -31.94 -11.55
N ALA A 396 32.67 -32.56 -10.38
CA ALA A 396 33.18 -33.93 -10.27
C ALA A 396 32.27 -34.94 -10.98
N ALA A 397 30.95 -34.82 -10.79
CA ALA A 397 29.97 -35.67 -11.47
C ALA A 397 30.04 -35.53 -13.00
N SER A 398 30.23 -34.31 -13.53
CA SER A 398 30.36 -34.06 -14.98
C SER A 398 31.59 -34.72 -15.61
N LYS A 399 32.63 -35.00 -14.80
CA LYS A 399 33.84 -35.72 -15.21
C LYS A 399 33.73 -37.24 -15.01
N GLY A 400 32.53 -37.74 -14.71
CA GLY A 400 32.24 -39.18 -14.56
C GLY A 400 32.74 -39.79 -13.23
N GLN A 401 32.99 -38.95 -12.22
CA GLN A 401 33.51 -39.37 -10.92
C GLN A 401 32.42 -39.23 -9.85
N GLU A 402 31.93 -40.35 -9.30
CA GLU A 402 31.14 -40.33 -8.06
C GLU A 402 32.08 -40.21 -6.86
N VAL A 403 32.26 -38.98 -6.39
CA VAL A 403 33.14 -38.67 -5.25
C VAL A 403 32.30 -38.49 -3.99
N ASP A 404 32.70 -39.17 -2.91
CA ASP A 404 32.07 -39.00 -1.60
C ASP A 404 32.14 -37.55 -1.10
N VAL A 405 31.07 -37.10 -0.44
CA VAL A 405 30.92 -35.70 -0.01
C VAL A 405 32.00 -35.29 0.99
N GLU A 406 32.44 -36.19 1.88
CA GLU A 406 33.51 -35.87 2.84
C GLU A 406 34.84 -35.63 2.13
N ARG A 407 35.12 -36.36 1.06
CA ARG A 407 36.33 -36.15 0.24
C ARG A 407 36.32 -34.81 -0.49
N LEU A 408 35.15 -34.36 -0.96
CA LEU A 408 34.99 -33.02 -1.55
C LEU A 408 35.17 -31.91 -0.51
N LYS A 409 34.75 -32.12 0.73
CA LYS A 409 35.00 -31.18 1.84
C LYS A 409 36.48 -31.09 2.17
N THR A 410 37.19 -32.22 2.27
CA THR A 410 38.65 -32.23 2.48
C THR A 410 39.36 -31.44 1.38
N PHE A 411 38.94 -31.63 0.14
CA PHE A 411 39.50 -30.90 -0.98
C PHE A 411 39.24 -29.38 -0.92
N LEU A 412 38.03 -28.95 -0.56
CA LEU A 412 37.76 -27.54 -0.29
C LEU A 412 38.62 -26.99 0.85
N ALA A 413 38.87 -27.79 1.89
CA ALA A 413 39.74 -27.41 3.01
C ALA A 413 41.20 -27.20 2.55
N GLU A 414 41.71 -28.06 1.67
CA GLU A 414 43.05 -27.93 1.09
C GLU A 414 43.17 -26.64 0.26
N ILE A 415 42.16 -26.32 -0.57
CA ILE A 415 42.14 -25.05 -1.30
C ILE A 415 42.16 -23.87 -0.32
N TRP A 416 41.33 -23.89 0.71
CA TRP A 416 41.28 -22.83 1.72
C TRP A 416 42.62 -22.62 2.43
N ASN A 417 43.23 -23.72 2.90
CA ASN A 417 44.49 -23.69 3.63
C ASN A 417 45.64 -23.16 2.76
N ASN A 418 45.69 -23.57 1.50
CA ASN A 418 46.78 -23.20 0.58
C ASN A 418 46.58 -21.83 -0.07
N LEU A 419 45.34 -21.46 -0.41
CA LEU A 419 45.02 -20.22 -1.12
C LEU A 419 44.85 -19.04 -0.16
N VAL A 420 44.10 -19.23 0.94
CA VAL A 420 43.64 -18.14 1.82
C VAL A 420 44.49 -18.02 3.08
N ILE A 421 44.75 -19.14 3.77
CA ILE A 421 45.47 -19.12 5.07
C ILE A 421 46.99 -19.01 4.89
N SER A 422 47.57 -19.76 3.95
CA SER A 422 49.03 -19.85 3.79
C SER A 422 49.66 -18.47 3.58
N ARG A 423 50.64 -18.12 4.43
CA ARG A 423 51.41 -16.88 4.29
C ARG A 423 52.24 -16.84 3.00
N ASN A 424 52.57 -18.01 2.46
CA ASN A 424 53.33 -18.17 1.22
C ASN A 424 52.41 -18.23 -0.02
N SER A 425 51.09 -18.09 0.14
CA SER A 425 50.16 -18.05 -0.97
C SER A 425 50.44 -16.83 -1.86
N PRO A 426 50.54 -17.01 -3.20
CA PRO A 426 50.61 -15.90 -4.14
C PRO A 426 49.39 -14.95 -4.04
N PHE A 427 48.25 -15.47 -3.57
CA PHE A 427 47.01 -14.71 -3.38
C PHE A 427 46.92 -14.02 -2.01
N ARG A 428 47.90 -14.13 -1.10
CA ARG A 428 47.78 -13.60 0.27
C ARG A 428 47.39 -12.12 0.32
N LYS A 429 47.90 -11.31 -0.63
CA LYS A 429 47.60 -9.86 -0.74
C LYS A 429 46.16 -9.56 -1.18
N HIS A 430 45.48 -10.52 -1.81
CA HIS A 430 44.07 -10.43 -2.20
C HIS A 430 43.12 -10.52 -1.01
N PHE A 431 43.62 -10.92 0.17
CA PHE A 431 42.81 -11.10 1.37
C PHE A 431 43.24 -10.14 2.49
N SER A 432 42.25 -9.56 3.17
CA SER A 432 42.43 -8.88 4.46
C SER A 432 41.89 -9.76 5.59
N GLY A 433 42.42 -9.60 6.80
CA GLY A 433 42.02 -10.36 7.98
C GLY A 433 42.96 -11.52 8.35
N ASN A 434 42.49 -12.33 9.32
CA ASN A 434 43.24 -13.42 9.94
C ASN A 434 42.31 -14.61 10.26
N PRO A 435 42.84 -15.81 10.57
CA PRO A 435 42.02 -16.98 10.85
C PRO A 435 41.04 -16.83 12.03
N MET A 436 41.33 -15.96 13.00
CA MET A 436 40.50 -15.74 14.19
C MET A 436 39.29 -14.85 13.90
N GLU A 437 39.45 -13.80 13.10
CA GLU A 437 38.39 -12.88 12.74
C GLU A 437 37.60 -13.38 11.51
N GLY A 438 38.31 -13.92 10.52
CA GLY A 438 37.82 -14.28 9.19
C GLY A 438 38.55 -13.47 8.11
N PHE A 439 38.32 -13.82 6.84
CA PHE A 439 38.95 -13.16 5.70
C PHE A 439 37.94 -12.41 4.83
N GLN A 440 38.39 -11.29 4.25
CA GLN A 440 37.68 -10.46 3.26
C GLN A 440 38.53 -10.28 2.02
N LEU A 441 37.91 -10.01 0.88
CA LEU A 441 38.60 -9.69 -0.37
C LEU A 441 39.04 -8.23 -0.41
N ASN A 442 40.26 -7.98 -0.86
CA ASN A 442 40.79 -6.65 -1.12
C ASN A 442 40.43 -6.19 -2.54
N LEU A 443 39.70 -5.08 -2.64
CA LEU A 443 39.23 -4.46 -3.89
C LEU A 443 40.37 -4.15 -4.87
N ASN A 444 41.55 -3.79 -4.35
CA ASN A 444 42.67 -3.34 -5.18
C ASN A 444 43.23 -4.44 -6.06
N TYR A 445 42.86 -5.70 -5.86
CA TYR A 445 43.32 -6.83 -6.66
C TYR A 445 42.23 -7.41 -7.57
N TRP A 446 41.22 -6.60 -7.88
CA TRP A 446 40.19 -6.92 -8.86
C TRP A 446 40.27 -5.96 -10.04
N ARG A 447 40.29 -6.53 -11.24
CA ARG A 447 40.21 -5.79 -12.51
C ARG A 447 38.80 -5.82 -13.06
N ILE A 448 38.46 -4.81 -13.85
CA ILE A 448 37.21 -4.76 -14.57
C ILE A 448 37.34 -5.49 -15.91
N VAL A 449 36.25 -6.13 -16.35
CA VAL A 449 36.15 -6.81 -17.64
C VAL A 449 35.07 -6.12 -18.47
N PRO A 450 35.43 -5.14 -19.33
CA PRO A 450 34.47 -4.21 -19.90
C PRO A 450 33.85 -4.75 -21.21
N GLY A 451 32.94 -5.72 -21.09
CA GLY A 451 32.31 -6.40 -22.24
C GLY A 451 31.58 -5.47 -23.24
N VAL A 452 31.15 -4.29 -22.79
CA VAL A 452 30.56 -3.27 -23.68
C VAL A 452 31.56 -2.71 -24.71
N ILE A 453 32.82 -2.48 -24.34
CA ILE A 453 33.85 -1.88 -25.20
C ILE A 453 34.88 -2.87 -25.75
N ASP A 454 35.08 -4.01 -25.08
CA ASP A 454 36.02 -5.06 -25.49
C ASP A 454 35.26 -6.32 -25.96
N LYS A 455 35.26 -6.53 -27.29
CA LYS A 455 34.60 -7.67 -27.94
C LYS A 455 35.42 -8.96 -27.90
N SER A 456 36.66 -8.92 -27.39
CA SER A 456 37.45 -10.13 -27.17
C SER A 456 37.02 -10.91 -25.92
N VAL A 457 36.25 -10.27 -25.03
CA VAL A 457 35.72 -10.90 -23.81
C VAL A 457 34.76 -12.03 -24.16
N LYS A 458 35.04 -13.21 -23.62
CA LYS A 458 34.19 -14.39 -23.77
C LYS A 458 33.15 -14.45 -22.66
N TRP A 459 31.90 -14.59 -23.05
CA TRP A 459 30.78 -14.82 -22.13
C TRP A 459 30.16 -16.18 -22.37
N TYR A 460 29.61 -16.77 -21.31
CA TYR A 460 28.91 -18.04 -21.39
C TYR A 460 27.52 -17.90 -20.79
N LYS A 461 26.50 -18.35 -21.53
CA LYS A 461 25.10 -18.36 -21.10
C LYS A 461 24.70 -19.76 -20.67
N CYS A 462 24.07 -19.86 -19.50
CA CYS A 462 23.51 -21.11 -19.03
C CYS A 462 22.21 -21.46 -19.80
N SER A 463 22.12 -22.68 -20.32
CA SER A 463 20.95 -23.18 -21.06
C SER A 463 19.65 -23.27 -20.25
N LYS A 464 19.73 -23.27 -18.91
CA LYS A 464 18.56 -23.43 -18.02
C LYS A 464 18.19 -22.17 -17.25
N CYS A 465 19.17 -21.55 -16.58
CA CYS A 465 18.90 -20.34 -15.77
C CYS A 465 19.14 -19.03 -16.53
N ASN A 466 19.60 -19.08 -17.78
CA ASN A 466 19.89 -17.93 -18.65
C ASN A 466 20.92 -16.92 -18.11
N ARG A 467 21.58 -17.20 -16.99
CA ARG A 467 22.62 -16.32 -16.44
C ARG A 467 23.88 -16.37 -17.28
N LEU A 468 24.51 -15.20 -17.40
CA LEU A 468 25.84 -15.05 -17.98
C LEU A 468 26.93 -15.33 -16.94
N SER A 469 28.06 -15.84 -17.42
CA SER A 469 29.28 -16.04 -16.64
C SER A 469 30.50 -15.72 -17.49
N LEU A 470 31.56 -15.23 -16.84
CA LEU A 470 32.88 -15.03 -17.45
C LEU A 470 33.71 -16.32 -17.49
N HIS A 471 33.38 -17.29 -16.62
CA HIS A 471 34.18 -18.49 -16.41
C HIS A 471 33.38 -19.73 -16.78
N ASN A 472 34.04 -20.73 -17.38
CA ASN A 472 33.42 -21.97 -17.82
C ASN A 472 34.28 -23.18 -17.44
N VAL A 473 33.96 -23.76 -16.28
CA VAL A 473 34.63 -24.97 -15.79
C VAL A 473 33.79 -26.19 -16.17
N GLY A 474 34.26 -26.97 -17.15
CA GLY A 474 33.60 -28.22 -17.56
C GLY A 474 32.17 -28.07 -18.08
N GLY A 475 31.76 -26.88 -18.55
CA GLY A 475 30.38 -26.63 -18.99
C GLY A 475 29.37 -26.47 -17.85
N ILE A 476 29.81 -26.31 -16.59
CA ILE A 476 28.93 -26.32 -15.42
C ILE A 476 28.55 -24.91 -14.97
N CYS A 477 27.25 -24.68 -14.74
CA CYS A 477 26.76 -23.40 -14.25
C CYS A 477 27.18 -23.14 -12.78
N PRO A 478 27.81 -21.99 -12.45
CA PRO A 478 28.18 -21.64 -11.08
C PRO A 478 26.99 -21.42 -10.13
N ASN A 479 25.79 -21.17 -10.67
CA ASN A 479 24.61 -20.92 -9.86
C ASN A 479 24.23 -22.19 -9.06
N TYR A 480 23.90 -22.00 -7.78
CA TYR A 480 23.56 -23.08 -6.86
C TYR A 480 22.47 -23.99 -7.43
N ARG A 481 22.76 -25.31 -7.49
CA ARG A 481 21.87 -26.38 -7.99
C ARG A 481 21.32 -26.21 -9.41
N CYS A 482 21.95 -25.38 -10.23
CA CYS A 482 21.58 -25.30 -11.64
C CYS A 482 22.22 -26.45 -12.42
N ASP A 483 21.42 -27.39 -12.91
CA ASP A 483 21.79 -28.49 -13.80
C ASP A 483 21.89 -28.06 -15.29
N GLY A 484 21.81 -26.77 -15.58
CA GLY A 484 22.06 -26.24 -16.92
C GLY A 484 23.54 -26.22 -17.27
N HIS A 485 23.82 -26.18 -18.58
CA HIS A 485 25.18 -26.15 -19.11
C HIS A 485 25.53 -24.78 -19.68
N LEU A 486 26.80 -24.39 -19.55
CA LEU A 486 27.33 -23.14 -20.07
C LEU A 486 27.71 -23.28 -21.55
N VAL A 487 27.15 -22.41 -22.38
CA VAL A 487 27.43 -22.32 -23.81
C VAL A 487 28.03 -20.94 -24.10
N GLU A 488 29.13 -20.90 -24.86
CA GLU A 488 29.74 -19.64 -25.30
C GLU A 488 28.72 -18.82 -26.10
N CYS A 489 28.59 -17.54 -25.77
CA CYS A 489 27.59 -16.66 -26.36
C CYS A 489 28.12 -15.24 -26.53
N ASN A 490 27.55 -14.50 -27.48
CA ASN A 490 27.72 -13.06 -27.56
C ASN A 490 26.52 -12.37 -26.88
N PRO A 491 26.72 -11.68 -25.74
CA PRO A 491 25.63 -10.98 -25.05
C PRO A 491 24.93 -9.93 -25.92
N ASP A 492 25.64 -9.33 -26.89
CA ASP A 492 25.06 -8.33 -27.79
C ASP A 492 23.96 -8.91 -28.67
N ASP A 493 24.14 -10.16 -29.12
CA ASP A 493 23.18 -10.86 -29.97
C ASP A 493 22.07 -11.50 -29.13
N GLU A 494 22.44 -12.20 -28.05
CA GLU A 494 21.51 -12.92 -27.17
C GLU A 494 20.55 -12.01 -26.39
N LEU A 495 21.01 -10.81 -26.01
CA LEU A 495 20.26 -9.84 -25.22
C LEU A 495 19.91 -8.59 -26.03
N LYS A 496 19.92 -8.69 -27.37
CA LYS A 496 19.62 -7.57 -28.27
C LYS A 496 18.30 -6.88 -27.91
N ASP A 497 17.26 -7.64 -27.59
CA ASP A 497 15.92 -7.13 -27.25
C ASP A 497 15.65 -6.96 -25.75
N HIS A 498 16.67 -7.15 -24.91
CA HIS A 498 16.53 -7.00 -23.47
C HIS A 498 16.34 -5.53 -23.06
N HIS A 499 15.19 -5.22 -22.45
CA HIS A 499 14.78 -3.85 -22.10
C HIS A 499 15.84 -3.06 -21.32
N TYR A 500 16.33 -3.59 -20.20
CA TYR A 500 17.33 -2.90 -19.38
C TYR A 500 18.69 -2.76 -20.07
N ARG A 501 19.03 -3.68 -20.97
CA ARG A 501 20.29 -3.60 -21.70
C ARG A 501 20.24 -2.44 -22.70
N LYS A 502 19.13 -2.31 -23.45
CA LYS A 502 18.88 -1.14 -24.31
C LYS A 502 18.88 0.15 -23.49
N LEU A 503 18.19 0.18 -22.35
CA LEU A 503 18.17 1.37 -21.48
C LEU A 503 19.57 1.82 -21.06
N TYR A 504 20.46 0.92 -20.63
CA TYR A 504 21.80 1.31 -20.18
C TYR A 504 22.76 1.71 -21.30
N LEU A 505 22.42 1.40 -22.56
CA LEU A 505 23.20 1.77 -23.74
C LEU A 505 22.66 3.03 -24.42
N ASP A 506 21.34 3.20 -24.47
CA ASP A 506 20.70 4.16 -25.35
C ASP A 506 20.15 5.39 -24.61
N ILE A 507 19.89 5.29 -23.30
CA ILE A 507 19.27 6.40 -22.55
C ILE A 507 20.22 7.60 -22.46
N LEU A 508 19.66 8.81 -22.59
CA LEU A 508 20.40 10.04 -22.34
C LEU A 508 20.67 10.16 -20.83
N PRO A 509 21.88 10.58 -20.41
CA PRO A 509 22.23 10.77 -19.00
C PRO A 509 21.61 12.06 -18.45
N LEU A 510 20.28 12.12 -18.46
CA LEU A 510 19.50 13.26 -17.99
C LEU A 510 19.25 13.11 -16.49
N THR A 511 19.50 14.15 -15.72
CA THR A 511 19.08 14.20 -14.31
C THR A 511 17.56 14.27 -14.24
N LEU A 512 16.96 13.52 -13.33
CA LEU A 512 15.53 13.55 -13.08
C LEU A 512 15.31 13.75 -11.58
N LYS A 513 14.68 14.87 -11.23
CA LYS A 513 14.20 15.13 -9.87
C LYS A 513 12.67 15.03 -9.86
N THR A 514 12.16 14.16 -8.99
CA THR A 514 10.71 13.99 -8.79
C THR A 514 10.28 14.59 -7.46
N SER A 515 9.05 15.10 -7.41
CA SER A 515 8.40 15.47 -6.15
C SER A 515 6.92 15.10 -6.18
N GLU A 516 6.33 14.93 -5.01
CA GLU A 516 4.89 14.84 -4.87
C GLU A 516 4.26 16.23 -4.84
N HIS A 517 3.01 16.33 -5.28
CA HIS A 517 2.18 17.50 -5.01
C HIS A 517 0.78 17.05 -4.59
N THR A 518 0.56 17.02 -3.28
CA THR A 518 -0.66 16.51 -2.67
C THR A 518 -1.16 17.48 -1.60
N ALA A 519 -2.38 17.27 -1.12
CA ALA A 519 -2.93 18.03 0.00
C ALA A 519 -2.25 17.73 1.36
N GLN A 520 -1.11 17.02 1.36
CA GLN A 520 -0.29 16.75 2.54
C GLN A 520 0.83 17.78 2.73
N LEU A 521 1.06 18.63 1.71
CA LEU A 521 2.00 19.75 1.79
C LEU A 521 1.26 20.97 2.34
N THR A 522 1.94 21.77 3.16
CA THR A 522 1.43 23.09 3.54
C THR A 522 1.35 24.00 2.32
N THR A 523 0.54 25.05 2.38
CA THR A 523 0.41 26.03 1.29
C THR A 523 1.77 26.63 0.88
N GLU A 524 2.64 26.91 1.85
CA GLU A 524 3.98 27.45 1.61
C GLU A 524 4.86 26.44 0.84
N GLU A 525 4.89 25.18 1.29
CA GLU A 525 5.72 24.16 0.65
C GLU A 525 5.18 23.74 -0.72
N ALA A 526 3.85 23.67 -0.88
CA ALA A 526 3.23 23.47 -2.18
C ALA A 526 3.64 24.59 -3.18
N GLY A 527 3.67 25.84 -2.72
CA GLY A 527 4.17 26.98 -3.50
C GLY A 527 5.65 26.86 -3.85
N ASN A 528 6.49 26.42 -2.91
CA ASN A 528 7.92 26.19 -3.16
C ASN A 528 8.15 25.07 -4.19
N VAL A 529 7.46 23.95 -4.07
CA VAL A 529 7.52 22.83 -5.02
C VAL A 529 7.06 23.27 -6.41
N GLN A 530 5.99 24.07 -6.51
CA GLN A 530 5.53 24.65 -7.77
C GLN A 530 6.59 25.55 -8.41
N LYS A 531 7.20 26.44 -7.62
CA LYS A 531 8.27 27.33 -8.08
C LYS A 531 9.46 26.55 -8.61
N ARG A 532 9.95 25.56 -7.86
CA ARG A 532 11.07 24.70 -8.25
C ARG A 532 10.76 23.84 -9.48
N PHE A 533 9.52 23.42 -9.66
CA PHE A 533 9.06 22.78 -10.90
C PHE A 533 9.02 23.77 -12.07
N TYR A 534 8.61 25.01 -11.84
CA TYR A 534 8.62 26.05 -12.88
C TYR A 534 10.05 26.41 -13.33
N GLU A 535 10.99 26.49 -12.38
CA GLU A 535 12.42 26.78 -12.59
C GLU A 535 13.21 25.60 -13.16
N GLY A 536 12.60 24.42 -13.29
CA GLY A 536 13.25 23.22 -13.84
C GLY A 536 14.13 22.45 -12.85
N GLU A 537 14.18 22.85 -11.58
CA GLU A 537 14.84 22.07 -10.52
C GLU A 537 14.12 20.76 -10.23
N ILE A 538 12.81 20.72 -10.40
CA ILE A 538 11.98 19.51 -10.34
C ILE A 538 11.47 19.23 -11.75
N ASN A 539 11.72 18.04 -12.25
CA ASN A 539 11.36 17.63 -13.61
C ASN A 539 10.00 16.93 -13.66
N VAL A 540 9.64 16.22 -12.60
CA VAL A 540 8.41 15.44 -12.57
C VAL A 540 7.64 15.71 -11.28
N LEU A 541 6.38 16.11 -11.43
CA LEU A 541 5.45 16.15 -10.29
C LEU A 541 4.48 14.98 -10.38
N SER A 542 4.44 14.20 -9.31
CA SER A 542 3.41 13.17 -9.08
C SER A 542 2.30 13.78 -8.24
N CYS A 543 1.15 14.01 -8.87
CA CYS A 543 0.06 14.80 -8.34
C CYS A 543 -1.17 13.94 -8.07
N SER A 544 -1.94 14.33 -7.05
CA SER A 544 -3.32 13.88 -6.87
C SER A 544 -4.28 14.84 -7.60
N THR A 545 -5.52 14.95 -7.10
CA THR A 545 -6.51 15.94 -7.57
C THR A 545 -6.09 17.41 -7.40
N THR A 546 -4.97 17.71 -6.73
CA THR A 546 -4.49 19.08 -6.45
C THR A 546 -4.21 19.90 -7.71
N PHE A 547 -3.85 19.24 -8.81
CA PHE A 547 -3.62 19.87 -10.11
C PHE A 547 -4.77 19.66 -11.11
N GLU A 548 -5.90 19.10 -10.67
CA GLU A 548 -7.12 19.09 -11.50
C GLU A 548 -7.74 20.47 -11.58
N LEU A 549 -7.72 21.23 -10.48
CA LEU A 549 -8.41 22.52 -10.33
C LEU A 549 -7.43 23.71 -10.37
N GLY A 550 -7.67 24.65 -11.29
CA GLY A 550 -7.30 26.08 -11.19
C GLY A 550 -5.83 26.54 -11.15
N VAL A 551 -4.86 25.70 -10.79
CA VAL A 551 -3.45 26.14 -10.65
C VAL A 551 -2.78 26.25 -12.02
N ASP A 552 -2.12 27.38 -12.30
CA ASP A 552 -1.33 27.57 -13.52
C ASP A 552 0.10 27.10 -13.28
N VAL A 553 0.45 25.93 -13.82
CA VAL A 553 1.80 25.33 -13.75
C VAL A 553 2.65 25.70 -14.96
N GLY A 554 2.20 26.70 -15.73
CA GLY A 554 2.73 27.01 -17.03
C GLY A 554 2.29 25.99 -18.08
N GLU A 555 2.86 26.11 -19.26
CA GLU A 555 2.51 25.28 -20.40
C GLU A 555 3.24 23.94 -20.29
N LEU A 556 2.55 22.82 -20.47
CA LEU A 556 3.19 21.49 -20.52
C LEU A 556 2.85 20.82 -21.83
N GLU A 557 3.74 19.97 -22.32
CA GLU A 557 3.50 19.22 -23.56
C GLU A 557 2.92 17.83 -23.28
N THR A 558 3.27 17.27 -22.12
CA THR A 558 2.97 15.87 -21.79
C THR A 558 2.35 15.72 -20.41
N VAL A 559 1.26 14.95 -20.34
CA VAL A 559 0.61 14.50 -19.10
C VAL A 559 0.53 12.99 -19.11
N PHE A 560 0.88 12.36 -17.99
CA PHE A 560 0.76 10.92 -17.80
C PHE A 560 -0.26 10.60 -16.69
N MET A 561 -1.32 9.88 -17.02
CA MET A 561 -2.30 9.36 -16.06
C MET A 561 -1.96 7.91 -15.73
N ARG A 562 -1.69 7.62 -14.45
CA ARG A 562 -1.30 6.26 -14.01
C ARG A 562 -2.48 5.29 -13.91
N ASN A 563 -3.69 5.79 -13.98
CA ASN A 563 -4.92 5.01 -14.00
C ASN A 563 -5.96 5.75 -14.85
N VAL A 564 -6.99 5.05 -15.29
CA VAL A 564 -8.15 5.73 -15.90
C VAL A 564 -8.83 6.57 -14.81
N PRO A 565 -9.00 7.90 -15.00
CA PRO A 565 -9.70 8.75 -14.06
C PRO A 565 -11.13 8.27 -13.75
N PRO A 566 -11.72 8.67 -12.62
CA PRO A 566 -13.05 8.19 -12.22
C PRO A 566 -14.16 8.61 -13.18
N THR A 567 -14.09 9.84 -13.71
CA THR A 567 -15.11 10.40 -14.62
C THR A 567 -14.49 11.08 -15.84
N PRO A 568 -15.27 11.27 -16.94
CA PRO A 568 -14.83 12.06 -18.09
C PRO A 568 -14.44 13.52 -17.73
N ALA A 569 -15.10 14.11 -16.72
CA ALA A 569 -14.77 15.46 -16.26
C ALA A 569 -13.36 15.52 -15.66
N ASN A 570 -12.99 14.56 -14.81
CA ASN A 570 -11.62 14.47 -14.28
C ASN A 570 -10.61 14.23 -15.40
N TYR A 571 -10.94 13.38 -16.38
CA TYR A 571 -10.07 13.12 -17.52
C TYR A 571 -9.75 14.39 -18.30
N ILE A 572 -10.77 15.17 -18.68
CA ILE A 572 -10.61 16.40 -19.45
C ILE A 572 -9.84 17.46 -18.65
N GLN A 573 -10.10 17.61 -17.34
CA GLN A 573 -9.36 18.54 -16.49
C GLN A 573 -7.88 18.19 -16.37
N ARG A 574 -7.55 16.90 -16.23
CA ARG A 574 -6.16 16.40 -16.19
C ARG A 574 -5.47 16.51 -17.54
N ALA A 575 -6.15 16.07 -18.61
CA ALA A 575 -5.63 16.11 -19.99
C ALA A 575 -5.39 17.56 -20.46
N GLY A 576 -6.28 18.48 -20.09
CA GLY A 576 -6.19 19.92 -20.42
C GLY A 576 -5.03 20.66 -19.75
N ARG A 577 -4.19 19.96 -18.96
CA ARG A 577 -2.90 20.48 -18.49
C ARG A 577 -1.80 20.39 -19.54
N ALA A 578 -1.97 19.57 -20.57
CA ALA A 578 -1.08 19.51 -21.74
C ALA A 578 -1.56 20.43 -22.89
N GLY A 579 -0.63 20.93 -23.69
CA GLY A 579 -0.86 21.59 -24.99
C GLY A 579 -1.52 22.97 -24.95
N ARG A 580 -1.14 23.84 -24.02
CA ARG A 580 -1.64 25.23 -23.95
C ARG A 580 -1.04 26.17 -25.00
N ARG A 581 0.00 25.76 -25.74
CA ARG A 581 0.61 26.53 -26.85
C ARG A 581 -0.06 26.21 -28.18
N THR A 582 -0.16 27.22 -29.04
CA THR A 582 -0.54 27.06 -30.46
C THR A 582 0.50 26.29 -31.28
N SER A 583 1.73 26.13 -30.76
CA SER A 583 2.89 25.56 -31.47
C SER A 583 3.30 24.16 -31.00
N SER A 584 2.68 23.57 -29.97
CA SER A 584 3.03 22.23 -29.48
C SER A 584 1.82 21.30 -29.44
N THR A 585 2.03 20.04 -29.78
CA THR A 585 0.98 19.01 -29.73
C THR A 585 0.88 18.47 -28.30
N ALA A 586 -0.33 18.46 -27.73
CA ALA A 586 -0.57 17.81 -26.45
C ALA A 586 -0.40 16.29 -26.59
N PHE A 587 0.42 15.67 -25.73
CA PHE A 587 0.46 14.22 -25.60
C PHE A 587 -0.04 13.79 -24.21
N VAL A 588 -1.09 12.98 -24.21
CA VAL A 588 -1.68 12.44 -22.98
C VAL A 588 -1.61 10.92 -23.02
N LEU A 589 -0.88 10.35 -22.07
CA LEU A 589 -0.79 8.89 -21.91
C LEU A 589 -1.65 8.46 -20.72
N THR A 590 -2.53 7.48 -20.91
CA THR A 590 -3.32 6.90 -19.83
C THR A 590 -3.02 5.41 -19.70
N PHE A 591 -2.57 4.99 -18.52
CA PHE A 591 -2.36 3.58 -18.20
C PHE A 591 -3.64 2.98 -17.61
N ALA A 592 -4.22 1.97 -18.26
CA ALA A 592 -5.36 1.23 -17.73
C ALA A 592 -4.89 0.09 -16.82
N GLN A 593 -5.29 0.12 -15.56
CA GLN A 593 -4.98 -0.95 -14.60
C GLN A 593 -5.84 -2.19 -14.85
N ARG A 594 -5.49 -3.32 -14.21
CA ARG A 594 -6.33 -4.54 -14.22
C ARG A 594 -7.53 -4.42 -13.26
N ARG A 595 -8.17 -3.26 -13.22
CA ARG A 595 -9.39 -2.98 -12.48
C ARG A 595 -10.56 -3.00 -13.47
N SER A 596 -11.75 -3.40 -13.03
CA SER A 596 -12.85 -3.51 -13.98
C SER A 596 -13.38 -2.15 -14.46
N HIS A 597 -13.17 -1.07 -13.71
CA HIS A 597 -13.32 0.32 -14.21
C HIS A 597 -12.42 0.57 -15.41
N ASP A 598 -11.10 0.47 -15.21
CA ASP A 598 -10.09 0.69 -16.24
C ASP A 598 -10.29 -0.21 -17.46
N PHE A 599 -10.65 -1.50 -17.26
CA PHE A 599 -10.95 -2.40 -18.38
C PHE A 599 -12.16 -1.97 -19.20
N THR A 600 -13.19 -1.40 -18.58
CA THR A 600 -14.38 -0.92 -19.29
C THR A 600 -13.98 0.16 -20.29
N TYR A 601 -13.19 1.14 -19.85
CA TYR A 601 -12.69 2.22 -20.70
C TYR A 601 -11.49 1.81 -21.57
N PHE A 602 -10.80 0.73 -21.25
CA PHE A 602 -9.77 0.18 -22.15
C PHE A 602 -10.39 -0.46 -23.39
N VAL A 603 -11.54 -1.12 -23.24
CA VAL A 603 -12.30 -1.71 -24.37
C VAL A 603 -12.95 -0.61 -25.22
N ASN A 604 -13.53 0.41 -24.60
CA ASN A 604 -14.08 1.57 -25.31
C ASN A 604 -13.53 2.91 -24.78
N PRO A 605 -12.33 3.32 -25.22
CA PRO A 605 -11.69 4.56 -24.75
C PRO A 605 -12.46 5.84 -25.07
N LEU A 606 -13.30 5.85 -26.10
CA LEU A 606 -14.05 7.04 -26.49
C LEU A 606 -15.05 7.47 -25.42
N ASP A 607 -15.52 6.56 -24.57
CA ASP A 607 -16.49 6.88 -23.52
C ASP A 607 -15.89 7.75 -22.41
N ILE A 608 -14.58 7.63 -22.13
CA ILE A 608 -13.90 8.49 -21.15
C ILE A 608 -13.39 9.78 -21.80
N VAL A 609 -12.93 9.72 -23.06
CA VAL A 609 -12.35 10.86 -23.78
C VAL A 609 -13.41 11.84 -24.27
N ASN A 610 -14.51 11.34 -24.85
CA ASN A 610 -15.64 12.11 -25.36
C ASN A 610 -16.89 11.98 -24.47
N GLY A 611 -16.72 11.50 -23.24
CA GLY A 611 -17.83 11.27 -22.31
C GLY A 611 -18.63 12.53 -22.06
N LYS A 612 -19.97 12.40 -21.97
CA LYS A 612 -20.85 13.53 -21.67
C LYS A 612 -20.62 13.99 -20.22
N ILE A 613 -20.13 15.21 -20.06
CA ILE A 613 -20.10 15.90 -18.77
C ILE A 613 -21.51 16.46 -18.53
N GLN A 614 -22.21 15.94 -17.52
CA GLN A 614 -23.49 16.49 -17.09
C GLN A 614 -23.26 17.69 -16.17
N THR A 615 -24.11 18.71 -16.29
CA THR A 615 -24.08 19.87 -15.38
C THR A 615 -24.48 19.43 -13.97
N PRO A 616 -23.72 19.80 -12.92
CA PRO A 616 -24.08 19.43 -11.56
C PRO A 616 -25.45 20.02 -11.19
N HIS A 617 -26.32 19.20 -10.61
CA HIS A 617 -27.61 19.64 -10.08
C HIS A 617 -27.41 20.25 -8.69
N ILE A 618 -27.84 21.49 -8.50
CA ILE A 618 -27.79 22.18 -7.20
C ILE A 618 -29.22 22.46 -6.74
N GLU A 619 -29.63 21.78 -5.67
CA GLU A 619 -30.93 21.99 -5.05
C GLU A 619 -30.81 22.96 -3.87
N ILE A 620 -31.24 24.20 -4.09
CA ILE A 620 -31.28 25.23 -3.03
C ILE A 620 -32.57 25.18 -2.18
N THR A 621 -33.49 24.28 -2.53
CA THR A 621 -34.81 24.15 -1.88
C THR A 621 -34.90 23.01 -0.88
N ASN A 622 -33.77 22.41 -0.50
CA ASN A 622 -33.75 21.31 0.45
C ASN A 622 -34.06 21.82 1.88
N GLU A 623 -35.27 21.53 2.36
CA GLU A 623 -35.80 21.98 3.65
C GLU A 623 -34.85 21.70 4.82
N LYS A 624 -34.20 20.52 4.85
CA LYS A 624 -33.32 20.11 5.94
C LYS A 624 -32.03 20.93 5.98
N ILE A 625 -31.41 21.14 4.82
CA ILE A 625 -30.20 21.97 4.69
C ILE A 625 -30.54 23.41 5.07
N VAL A 626 -31.66 23.94 4.55
CA VAL A 626 -32.13 25.29 4.85
C VAL A 626 -32.40 25.48 6.34
N LYS A 627 -33.10 24.55 7.01
CA LYS A 627 -33.33 24.58 8.47
C LYS A 627 -32.02 24.65 9.25
N ARG A 628 -31.01 23.86 8.88
CA ARG A 628 -29.70 23.89 9.55
C ARG A 628 -29.00 25.24 9.38
N HIS A 629 -29.07 25.86 8.20
CA HIS A 629 -28.55 27.20 7.99
C HIS A 629 -29.30 28.26 8.80
N VAL A 630 -30.64 28.16 8.89
CA VAL A 630 -31.46 29.01 9.75
C VAL A 630 -31.00 28.89 11.21
N TYR A 631 -30.79 27.67 11.70
CA TYR A 631 -30.30 27.43 13.06
C TYR A 631 -28.89 27.98 13.28
N ALA A 632 -27.98 27.81 12.31
CA ALA A 632 -26.63 28.35 12.38
C ALA A 632 -26.61 29.89 12.45
N VAL A 633 -27.43 30.58 11.66
CA VAL A 633 -27.54 32.04 11.71
C VAL A 633 -28.16 32.51 13.03
N ALA A 634 -29.18 31.81 13.54
CA ALA A 634 -29.78 32.09 14.83
C ALA A 634 -28.77 31.95 15.98
N LEU A 635 -27.98 30.86 15.99
CA LEU A 635 -26.93 30.63 16.98
C LEU A 635 -25.78 31.63 16.85
N ALA A 636 -25.40 32.01 15.61
CA ALA A 636 -24.39 33.03 15.38
C ALA A 636 -24.78 34.39 15.97
N LEU A 637 -26.04 34.81 15.80
CA LEU A 637 -26.55 36.02 16.43
C LEU A 637 -26.59 35.90 17.95
N PHE A 638 -27.01 34.74 18.47
CA PHE A 638 -27.00 34.47 19.90
C PHE A 638 -25.59 34.60 20.50
N TRP A 639 -24.57 34.01 19.87
CA TRP A 639 -23.17 34.12 20.30
C TRP A 639 -22.60 35.53 20.17
N ARG A 640 -23.03 36.30 19.16
CA ARG A 640 -22.65 37.71 19.03
C ARG A 640 -23.14 38.54 20.21
N ASN A 641 -24.35 38.25 20.70
CA ASN A 641 -24.95 38.95 21.85
C ASN A 641 -24.51 38.38 23.21
N ASN A 642 -24.09 37.11 23.23
CA ASN A 642 -23.66 36.40 24.45
C ASN A 642 -22.34 35.65 24.17
N PRO A 643 -21.19 36.37 24.08
CA PRO A 643 -19.91 35.78 23.73
C PRO A 643 -19.44 34.67 24.70
N GLU A 644 -19.91 34.70 25.94
CA GLU A 644 -19.59 33.72 26.98
C GLU A 644 -20.13 32.31 26.71
N TYR A 645 -21.06 32.16 25.76
CA TYR A 645 -21.59 30.87 25.33
C TYR A 645 -20.84 30.28 24.12
N PHE A 646 -19.82 30.96 23.59
CA PHE A 646 -19.03 30.50 22.45
C PHE A 646 -17.69 29.91 22.89
N GLY A 647 -17.26 28.83 22.22
CA GLY A 647 -16.01 28.14 22.53
C GLY A 647 -16.26 26.65 22.77
N LYS A 648 -16.24 26.22 24.03
CA LYS A 648 -16.35 24.81 24.43
C LYS A 648 -17.77 24.41 24.83
N VAL A 649 -18.04 23.11 24.78
CA VAL A 649 -19.32 22.50 25.19
C VAL A 649 -19.72 22.92 26.61
N LYS A 650 -18.79 22.97 27.56
CA LYS A 650 -19.06 23.43 28.95
C LYS A 650 -19.42 24.92 29.09
N GLU A 651 -18.95 25.75 28.16
CA GLU A 651 -19.26 27.18 28.14
C GLU A 651 -20.67 27.38 27.56
N PHE A 652 -21.03 26.59 26.54
CA PHE A 652 -22.35 26.63 25.91
C PHE A 652 -23.46 25.96 26.75
N PHE A 653 -23.25 24.76 27.27
CA PHE A 653 -24.19 24.04 28.15
C PHE A 653 -23.80 24.20 29.61
N ARG A 654 -24.16 25.33 30.22
CA ARG A 654 -23.82 25.63 31.62
C ARG A 654 -24.66 24.76 32.57
N ASN A 655 -24.08 24.34 33.69
CA ASN A 655 -24.67 23.35 34.62
C ASN A 655 -25.96 23.77 35.35
N ASN A 656 -26.38 25.04 35.29
CA ASN A 656 -27.49 25.55 36.11
C ASN A 656 -28.83 25.71 35.37
N ASP A 657 -28.83 25.89 34.04
CA ASP A 657 -30.02 26.18 33.24
C ASP A 657 -30.06 25.34 31.96
N SER A 658 -31.24 25.18 31.33
CA SER A 658 -31.30 24.62 29.98
C SER A 658 -30.92 25.69 28.96
N THR A 659 -29.79 25.51 28.28
CA THR A 659 -29.36 26.42 27.21
C THR A 659 -30.40 26.48 26.09
N SER A 660 -31.08 25.36 25.79
CA SER A 660 -32.20 25.35 24.84
C SER A 660 -33.34 26.28 25.26
N GLU A 661 -33.65 26.40 26.56
CA GLU A 661 -34.67 27.33 27.06
C GLU A 661 -34.20 28.78 27.03
N ILE A 662 -32.93 29.05 27.32
CA ILE A 662 -32.33 30.39 27.21
C ILE A 662 -32.41 30.87 25.76
N ILE A 663 -32.01 30.03 24.80
CA ILE A 663 -32.09 30.34 23.37
C ILE A 663 -33.54 30.50 22.94
N ARG A 664 -34.46 29.65 23.45
CA ARG A 664 -35.90 29.80 23.17
C ARG A 664 -36.44 31.15 23.66
N SER A 665 -36.02 31.59 24.85
CA SER A 665 -36.39 32.89 25.41
C SER A 665 -35.84 34.03 24.55
N PHE A 666 -34.57 33.97 24.16
CA PHE A 666 -33.94 34.93 23.25
C PHE A 666 -34.68 35.03 21.90
N LEU A 667 -35.00 33.89 21.28
CA LEU A 667 -35.70 33.83 19.99
C LEU A 667 -37.18 34.24 20.11
N SER A 668 -37.79 34.10 21.28
CA SER A 668 -39.16 34.58 21.53
C SER A 668 -39.26 36.10 21.47
N GLY A 669 -38.15 36.82 21.68
CA GLY A 669 -38.03 38.26 21.46
C GLY A 669 -38.09 38.70 20.00
N ARG A 670 -38.10 37.74 19.05
CA ARG A 670 -38.18 37.92 17.60
C ARG A 670 -37.28 39.04 17.05
N PRO A 671 -35.94 38.94 17.17
CA PRO A 671 -35.03 39.99 16.72
C PRO A 671 -35.20 40.34 15.24
N ASP A 672 -35.39 41.62 14.91
CA ASP A 672 -35.61 42.06 13.53
C ASP A 672 -34.38 41.80 12.64
N GLU A 673 -33.16 42.02 13.14
CA GLU A 673 -31.90 41.72 12.41
C GLU A 673 -31.81 40.24 11.98
N LEU A 674 -32.31 39.33 12.84
CA LEU A 674 -32.36 37.90 12.53
C LEU A 674 -33.38 37.65 11.42
N LYS A 675 -34.59 38.19 11.54
CA LYS A 675 -35.64 38.01 10.55
C LYS A 675 -35.21 38.52 9.17
N GLU A 676 -34.63 39.71 9.10
CA GLU A 676 -34.10 40.28 7.85
C GLU A 676 -33.00 39.39 7.24
N SER A 677 -32.08 38.89 8.08
CA SER A 677 -31.03 37.99 7.65
C SER A 677 -31.59 36.68 7.10
N LEU A 678 -32.57 36.07 7.78
CA LEU A 678 -33.20 34.82 7.35
C LEU A 678 -34.00 35.00 6.05
N MET A 679 -34.77 36.08 5.92
CA MET A 679 -35.50 36.40 4.68
C MET A 679 -34.56 36.60 3.48
N ARG A 680 -33.33 37.09 3.73
CA ARG A 680 -32.30 37.28 2.70
C ARG A 680 -31.62 35.97 2.27
N ILE A 681 -31.38 35.03 3.19
CA ILE A 681 -30.62 33.80 2.89
C ILE A 681 -31.52 32.61 2.48
N VAL A 682 -32.77 32.59 2.90
CA VAL A 682 -33.73 31.52 2.55
C VAL A 682 -34.44 31.89 1.24
N PRO A 683 -34.58 30.97 0.27
CA PRO A 683 -35.35 31.21 -0.94
C PRO A 683 -36.81 31.61 -0.65
N VAL A 684 -37.36 32.55 -1.42
CA VAL A 684 -38.70 33.14 -1.18
C VAL A 684 -39.82 32.10 -1.12
N ASN A 685 -39.75 31.08 -1.98
CA ASN A 685 -40.73 29.98 -2.02
C ASN A 685 -40.71 29.11 -0.76
N MET A 686 -39.66 29.17 0.06
CA MET A 686 -39.52 28.38 1.28
C MET A 686 -39.83 29.15 2.56
N HIS A 687 -40.05 30.47 2.49
CA HIS A 687 -40.30 31.30 3.69
C HIS A 687 -41.47 30.78 4.52
N LYS A 688 -42.55 30.38 3.83
CA LYS A 688 -43.76 29.81 4.44
C LYS A 688 -43.55 28.38 4.94
N GLU A 689 -42.84 27.55 4.17
CA GLU A 689 -42.62 26.14 4.50
C GLU A 689 -41.70 25.97 5.71
N ILE A 690 -40.65 26.78 5.80
CA ILE A 690 -39.73 26.80 6.94
C ILE A 690 -40.36 27.51 8.14
N GLY A 691 -41.30 28.44 7.91
CA GLY A 691 -41.96 29.19 8.97
C GLY A 691 -41.17 30.41 9.45
N ILE A 692 -40.49 31.11 8.53
CA ILE A 692 -39.67 32.29 8.87
C ILE A 692 -40.56 33.46 9.35
N GLU A 693 -41.74 33.63 8.75
CA GLU A 693 -42.66 34.72 9.09
C GLU A 693 -43.36 34.51 10.45
N ASP A 694 -43.76 33.27 10.74
CA ASP A 694 -44.51 32.89 11.94
C ASP A 694 -43.61 32.39 13.10
N TRP A 695 -42.31 32.23 12.85
CA TRP A 695 -41.29 31.73 13.77
C TRP A 695 -41.49 30.28 14.20
N SER A 696 -42.26 29.48 13.45
CA SER A 696 -42.50 28.07 13.79
C SER A 696 -41.23 27.21 13.73
N TRP A 697 -40.20 27.62 12.98
CA TRP A 697 -38.88 26.96 12.96
C TRP A 697 -38.20 26.89 14.35
N VAL A 698 -38.53 27.79 15.28
CA VAL A 698 -37.95 27.83 16.64
C VAL A 698 -38.30 26.55 17.41
N GLU A 699 -39.50 25.99 17.20
CA GLU A 699 -39.92 24.73 17.81
C GLU A 699 -39.09 23.55 17.27
N GLY A 700 -38.67 23.60 16.01
CA GLY A 700 -37.76 22.60 15.40
C GLY A 700 -36.35 22.61 15.99
N LEU A 701 -35.89 23.75 16.53
CA LEU A 701 -34.58 23.89 17.19
C LEU A 701 -34.64 23.56 18.68
N THR A 702 -35.51 24.25 19.42
CA THR A 702 -35.52 24.30 20.90
C THR A 702 -36.75 23.66 21.55
N GLY A 703 -37.70 23.21 20.74
CA GLY A 703 -38.93 22.56 21.20
C GLY A 703 -38.70 21.25 21.93
N LYS A 704 -39.78 20.61 22.41
CA LYS A 704 -39.68 19.31 23.11
C LYS A 704 -39.00 18.24 22.25
N GLU A 705 -39.28 18.27 20.95
CA GLU A 705 -38.69 17.39 19.93
C GLU A 705 -37.56 18.08 19.14
N GLY A 706 -37.13 19.27 19.56
CA GLY A 706 -36.16 20.09 18.87
C GLY A 706 -34.76 19.48 18.84
N VAL A 707 -34.03 19.70 17.74
CA VAL A 707 -32.72 19.07 17.51
C VAL A 707 -31.67 19.47 18.56
N LEU A 708 -31.68 20.73 19.01
CA LEU A 708 -30.75 21.22 20.04
C LEU A 708 -31.09 20.65 21.41
N ARG A 709 -32.39 20.59 21.75
CA ARG A 709 -32.85 20.04 23.04
C ARG A 709 -32.49 18.56 23.18
N LYS A 710 -32.61 17.78 22.11
CA LYS A 710 -32.21 16.36 22.09
C LYS A 710 -30.71 16.19 22.30
N ALA A 711 -29.90 16.99 21.60
CA ALA A 711 -28.45 16.97 21.75
C ALA A 711 -28.04 17.34 23.19
N GLU A 712 -28.65 18.39 23.75
CA GLU A 712 -28.44 18.81 25.15
C GLU A 712 -28.82 17.70 26.15
N ASN A 713 -30.03 17.14 26.04
CA ASN A 713 -30.51 16.11 26.96
C ASN A 713 -29.63 14.86 26.93
N ARG A 714 -29.17 14.43 25.75
CA ARG A 714 -28.28 13.28 25.58
C ARG A 714 -26.95 13.52 26.28
N LEU A 715 -26.32 14.68 26.00
CA LEU A 715 -25.05 15.06 26.59
C LEU A 715 -25.15 15.17 28.13
N LYS A 716 -26.18 15.87 28.64
CA LYS A 716 -26.40 16.03 30.09
C LYS A 716 -26.58 14.67 30.77
N LYS A 717 -27.38 13.78 30.18
CA LYS A 717 -27.58 12.42 30.68
C LYS A 717 -26.26 11.63 30.74
N ASP A 718 -25.45 11.68 29.68
CA ASP A 718 -24.16 10.99 29.67
C ASP A 718 -23.19 11.54 30.73
N ILE A 719 -23.14 12.87 30.91
CA ILE A 719 -22.29 13.52 31.95
C ILE A 719 -22.79 13.18 33.36
N GLU A 720 -24.10 13.20 33.61
CA GLU A 720 -24.70 12.87 34.91
C GLU A 720 -24.40 11.42 35.31
N GLU A 721 -24.59 10.47 34.38
CA GLU A 721 -24.26 9.05 34.61
C GLU A 721 -22.77 8.85 34.92
N LEU A 722 -21.87 9.51 34.17
CA LEU A 722 -20.44 9.47 34.42
C LEU A 722 -20.07 10.13 35.76
N ALA A 723 -20.71 11.22 36.15
CA ALA A 723 -20.48 11.89 37.42
C ALA A 723 -20.92 11.04 38.62
N ILE A 724 -21.98 10.23 38.47
CA ILE A 724 -22.39 9.25 39.49
C ILE A 724 -21.31 8.17 39.64
N ILE A 725 -20.79 7.66 38.53
CA ILE A 725 -19.71 6.64 38.52
C ILE A 725 -18.42 7.21 39.15
N GLU A 726 -18.06 8.45 38.84
CA GLU A 726 -16.90 9.14 39.44
C GLU A 726 -17.02 9.24 40.96
N LYS A 727 -18.19 9.69 41.46
CA LYS A 727 -18.47 9.78 42.89
C LYS A 727 -18.42 8.42 43.57
N GLN A 728 -18.97 7.39 42.92
CA GLN A 728 -18.92 6.02 43.44
C GLN A 728 -17.47 5.53 43.58
N TYR A 729 -16.64 5.67 42.55
CA TYR A 729 -15.22 5.28 42.64
C TYR A 729 -14.43 6.10 43.67
N SER A 730 -14.77 7.38 43.84
CA SER A 730 -14.18 8.23 44.87
C SER A 730 -14.55 7.75 46.28
N GLN A 731 -15.82 7.37 46.51
CA GLN A 731 -16.29 6.78 47.77
C GLN A 731 -15.65 5.41 48.06
N GLU A 732 -15.44 4.59 47.02
CA GLU A 732 -14.73 3.31 47.09
C GLU A 732 -13.21 3.45 47.25
N LYS A 733 -12.67 4.67 47.38
CA LYS A 733 -11.23 5.00 47.46
C LYS A 733 -10.42 4.55 46.23
N LYS A 734 -11.06 4.37 45.08
CA LYS A 734 -10.43 4.04 43.80
C LYS A 734 -10.08 5.32 43.03
N TYR A 735 -9.24 6.18 43.62
CA TYR A 735 -8.94 7.52 43.11
C TYR A 735 -8.42 7.54 41.65
N ASN A 736 -7.62 6.55 41.25
CA ASN A 736 -7.13 6.46 39.86
C ASN A 736 -8.27 6.24 38.84
N LYS A 737 -9.30 5.47 39.22
CA LYS A 737 -10.47 5.26 38.37
C LYS A 737 -11.36 6.49 38.36
N ALA A 738 -11.56 7.14 39.50
CA ALA A 738 -12.30 8.40 39.58
C ALA A 738 -11.64 9.50 38.72
N ASP A 739 -10.31 9.65 38.80
CA ASP A 739 -9.57 10.60 37.96
C ASP A 739 -9.67 10.27 36.46
N PHE A 740 -9.66 8.98 36.11
CA PHE A 740 -9.91 8.55 34.73
C PHE A 740 -11.29 9.00 34.22
N ILE A 741 -12.37 8.73 34.98
CA ILE A 741 -13.72 9.18 34.62
C ILE A 741 -13.78 10.70 34.50
N ARG A 742 -13.12 11.43 35.42
CA ARG A 742 -13.03 12.89 35.36
C ARG A 742 -12.37 13.37 34.06
N ARG A 743 -11.32 12.72 33.56
CA ARG A 743 -10.71 13.06 32.26
C ARG A 743 -11.63 12.75 31.07
N VAL A 744 -12.47 11.72 31.15
CA VAL A 744 -13.51 11.45 30.14
C VAL A 744 -14.55 12.57 30.14
N ILE A 745 -15.02 13.02 31.32
CA ILE A 745 -15.93 14.17 31.45
C ILE A 745 -15.28 15.44 30.87
N ASN A 746 -14.02 15.74 31.23
CA ASN A 746 -13.28 16.86 30.67
C ASN A 746 -13.16 16.82 29.14
N THR A 747 -13.16 15.61 28.56
CA THR A 747 -13.10 15.41 27.11
C THR A 747 -14.41 15.82 26.48
N LEU A 748 -15.55 15.33 27.00
CA LEU A 748 -16.89 15.71 26.55
C LEU A 748 -17.14 17.22 26.67
N GLU A 749 -16.84 17.78 27.84
CA GLU A 749 -16.98 19.21 28.15
C GLU A 749 -16.00 20.10 27.36
N GLY A 750 -14.86 19.54 26.98
CA GLY A 750 -13.74 20.22 26.36
C GLY A 750 -13.78 20.31 24.84
N ARG A 751 -14.76 19.66 24.19
CA ARG A 751 -15.00 19.74 22.74
C ARG A 751 -15.40 21.15 22.34
N TYR A 752 -15.05 21.57 21.12
CA TYR A 752 -15.58 22.81 20.57
C TYR A 752 -17.07 22.66 20.28
N VAL A 753 -17.84 23.71 20.56
CA VAL A 753 -19.30 23.71 20.41
C VAL A 753 -19.72 23.49 18.96
N ILE A 754 -18.96 24.02 17.99
CA ILE A 754 -19.24 23.85 16.55
C ILE A 754 -19.16 22.38 16.15
N ASP A 755 -18.10 21.67 16.57
CA ASP A 755 -17.92 20.24 16.28
C ASP A 755 -19.06 19.41 16.88
N PHE A 756 -19.40 19.68 18.15
CA PHE A 756 -20.49 18.99 18.84
C PHE A 756 -21.85 19.20 18.15
N LEU A 757 -22.19 20.45 17.79
CA LEU A 757 -23.46 20.80 17.15
C LEU A 757 -23.56 20.20 15.74
N SER A 758 -22.44 20.13 15.01
CA SER A 758 -22.37 19.53 13.68
C SER A 758 -22.50 18.00 13.74
N GLN A 759 -21.79 17.33 14.65
CA GLN A 759 -21.93 15.89 14.91
C GLN A 759 -23.36 15.51 15.35
N SER A 760 -24.04 16.40 16.06
CA SER A 760 -25.42 16.22 16.52
C SER A 760 -26.48 16.69 15.52
N ASN A 761 -26.11 17.01 14.27
CA ASN A 761 -27.01 17.43 13.20
C ASN A 761 -27.81 18.72 13.45
N VAL A 762 -27.36 19.56 14.39
CA VAL A 762 -28.00 20.85 14.72
C VAL A 762 -27.63 21.93 13.71
N ILE A 763 -26.35 22.02 13.32
CA ILE A 763 -25.86 22.98 12.32
C ILE A 763 -25.33 22.25 11.08
N PRO A 764 -25.11 22.93 9.95
CA PRO A 764 -24.57 22.31 8.76
C PRO A 764 -23.17 21.74 9.03
N LYS A 765 -22.91 20.59 8.42
CA LYS A 765 -21.59 19.95 8.39
C LYS A 765 -20.85 20.17 7.07
N TYR A 766 -21.59 20.44 6.00
CA TYR A 766 -21.07 20.58 4.64
C TYR A 766 -20.10 21.77 4.55
N GLY A 767 -18.86 21.51 4.12
CA GLY A 767 -17.82 22.53 3.96
C GLY A 767 -16.98 22.83 5.20
N PHE A 768 -17.26 22.21 6.35
CA PHE A 768 -16.44 22.34 7.56
C PHE A 768 -15.77 21.00 7.93
N PRO A 769 -14.43 20.95 8.06
CA PRO A 769 -13.71 19.76 8.50
C PRO A 769 -13.89 19.51 10.02
N VAL A 770 -15.08 19.08 10.45
CA VAL A 770 -15.41 18.90 11.89
C VAL A 770 -14.92 17.58 12.50
N ASP A 771 -14.50 16.60 11.69
CA ASP A 771 -13.90 15.34 12.17
C ASP A 771 -12.55 15.08 11.52
N VAL A 772 -11.75 16.13 11.36
CA VAL A 772 -10.39 16.00 10.86
C VAL A 772 -9.44 15.74 12.02
N VAL A 773 -8.68 14.66 11.90
CA VAL A 773 -7.62 14.30 12.82
C VAL A 773 -6.26 14.36 12.12
N GLU A 774 -5.24 14.65 12.91
CA GLU A 774 -3.87 14.79 12.44
C GLU A 774 -3.07 13.52 12.73
N LEU A 775 -2.12 13.21 11.84
CA LEU A 775 -0.96 12.39 12.15
C LEU A 775 0.21 13.32 12.46
N GLU A 776 0.43 13.60 13.74
CA GLU A 776 1.46 14.53 14.18
C GLU A 776 2.86 13.93 13.97
N ILE A 777 3.68 14.70 13.27
CA ILE A 777 5.06 14.36 12.89
C ILE A 777 6.03 15.21 13.72
N HIS A 778 6.20 14.85 14.98
CA HIS A 778 7.09 15.60 15.88
C HIS A 778 8.57 15.24 15.67
N HIS A 779 9.21 15.87 14.68
CA HIS A 779 10.67 15.89 14.54
C HIS A 779 11.14 17.29 14.17
N HIS A 780 12.22 17.76 14.81
CA HIS A 780 12.86 19.04 14.48
C HIS A 780 13.69 19.00 13.18
N GLY A 781 13.60 17.91 12.41
CA GLY A 781 14.28 17.77 11.13
C GLY A 781 13.63 18.61 10.04
N GLU A 782 14.42 19.04 9.06
CA GLU A 782 13.89 19.75 7.87
C GLU A 782 12.81 18.93 7.15
N GLU A 783 12.81 17.60 7.30
CA GLU A 783 11.94 16.73 6.50
C GLU A 783 10.49 16.66 6.99
N ALA A 784 10.23 17.17 8.20
CA ALA A 784 8.87 17.37 8.72
C ALA A 784 8.33 18.78 8.42
N LYS A 785 9.21 19.71 8.02
CA LYS A 785 8.85 21.10 7.76
C LYS A 785 8.04 21.17 6.47
N GLY A 786 6.91 21.87 6.50
CA GLY A 786 6.05 22.02 5.32
C GLY A 786 5.10 20.85 5.05
N LEU A 787 4.92 19.93 6.00
CA LEU A 787 3.93 18.85 5.91
C LEU A 787 2.76 19.08 6.88
N GLU A 788 1.54 18.84 6.40
CA GLU A 788 0.31 18.87 7.18
C GLU A 788 -0.49 17.59 6.92
N LEU A 789 -0.36 16.63 7.85
CA LEU A 789 -0.93 15.29 7.68
C LEU A 789 -2.32 15.20 8.32
N THR A 790 -3.31 15.81 7.69
CA THR A 790 -4.70 15.78 8.16
C THR A 790 -5.57 14.81 7.36
N ARG A 791 -6.54 14.18 8.05
CA ARG A 791 -7.57 13.31 7.44
C ARG A 791 -8.88 13.36 8.18
N ASP A 792 -9.97 13.20 7.43
CA ASP A 792 -11.25 12.76 8.00
C ASP A 792 -11.05 11.48 8.82
N LEU A 793 -11.63 11.47 10.02
CA LEU A 793 -11.46 10.42 11.02
C LEU A 793 -11.81 9.03 10.47
N LYS A 794 -12.82 8.90 9.61
CA LYS A 794 -13.20 7.63 8.97
C LYS A 794 -12.05 7.04 8.15
N ILE A 795 -11.32 7.90 7.43
CA ILE A 795 -10.16 7.50 6.61
C ILE A 795 -8.92 7.30 7.50
N ALA A 796 -8.74 8.16 8.50
CA ALA A 796 -7.62 8.09 9.45
C ALA A 796 -7.60 6.78 10.24
N LEU A 797 -8.78 6.20 10.53
CA LEU A 797 -8.90 4.88 11.14
C LEU A 797 -8.23 3.75 10.33
N SER A 798 -7.93 3.96 9.04
CA SER A 798 -7.15 3.02 8.22
C SER A 798 -5.76 3.55 7.89
N GLU A 799 -5.64 4.81 7.46
CA GLU A 799 -4.36 5.38 7.01
C GLU A 799 -3.41 5.76 8.15
N TYR A 800 -3.95 6.22 9.29
CA TYR A 800 -3.19 6.70 10.44
C TYR A 800 -3.27 5.77 11.65
N ALA A 801 -4.02 4.67 11.54
CA ALA A 801 -4.05 3.65 12.58
C ALA A 801 -2.64 3.07 12.81
N PRO A 802 -2.31 2.63 14.04
CA PRO A 802 -0.99 2.13 14.37
C PRO A 802 -0.49 1.04 13.42
N GLU A 803 0.82 1.03 13.14
CA GLU A 803 1.52 0.24 12.10
C GLU A 803 1.21 0.61 10.65
N SER A 804 0.22 1.47 10.39
CA SER A 804 -0.03 1.97 9.04
C SER A 804 1.06 2.96 8.64
N GLN A 805 1.46 2.90 7.38
CA GLN A 805 2.55 3.66 6.80
C GLN A 805 2.02 4.68 5.79
N VAL A 806 2.54 5.90 5.89
CA VAL A 806 2.16 7.05 5.07
C VAL A 806 3.42 7.59 4.40
N VAL A 807 3.40 7.74 3.07
CA VAL A 807 4.46 8.47 2.36
C VAL A 807 4.07 9.94 2.26
N ALA A 808 4.99 10.82 2.66
CA ALA A 808 4.85 12.27 2.55
C ALA A 808 6.21 12.96 2.56
N GLY A 809 6.40 14.00 1.75
CA GLY A 809 7.65 14.76 1.68
C GLY A 809 8.86 13.91 1.29
N GLY A 810 8.64 12.85 0.49
CA GLY A 810 9.70 11.91 0.11
C GLY A 810 10.15 10.95 1.22
N LYS A 811 9.48 10.94 2.38
CA LYS A 811 9.77 10.07 3.53
C LYS A 811 8.61 9.12 3.83
N LEU A 812 8.92 8.02 4.51
CA LEU A 812 7.99 7.02 5.01
C LEU A 812 7.75 7.27 6.51
N TRP A 813 6.51 7.58 6.86
CA TRP A 813 6.06 7.85 8.22
C TRP A 813 5.22 6.66 8.71
N THR A 814 5.62 6.03 9.81
CA THR A 814 4.85 4.93 10.41
C THR A 814 4.10 5.44 11.62
N SER A 815 2.77 5.27 11.66
CA SER A 815 1.97 5.59 12.84
C SER A 815 2.31 4.63 13.98
N GLN A 816 2.65 5.16 15.15
CA GLN A 816 3.10 4.37 16.31
C GLN A 816 2.35 4.68 17.60
N TYR A 817 1.63 5.80 17.67
CA TYR A 817 0.97 6.24 18.90
C TYR A 817 -0.42 6.79 18.61
N ILE A 818 -1.33 6.55 19.54
CA ILE A 818 -2.60 7.29 19.65
C ILE A 818 -2.33 8.50 20.54
N LYS A 819 -2.67 9.70 20.06
CA LYS A 819 -2.41 10.93 20.81
C LYS A 819 -3.24 10.95 22.09
N LYS A 820 -2.57 11.24 23.20
CA LYS A 820 -3.18 11.40 24.52
C LYS A 820 -2.83 12.77 25.09
N LEU A 821 -3.77 13.38 25.81
CA LEU A 821 -3.58 14.66 26.49
C LEU A 821 -3.52 14.42 28.02
N PRO A 822 -2.80 15.25 28.81
CA PRO A 822 -2.66 15.02 30.24
C PRO A 822 -3.98 15.08 31.04
N ASP A 823 -4.88 15.98 30.65
CA ASP A 823 -6.14 16.32 31.32
C ASP A 823 -7.39 15.71 30.65
N ARG A 824 -7.21 14.99 29.53
CA ARG A 824 -8.29 14.42 28.71
C ARG A 824 -7.94 13.01 28.24
N GLU A 825 -8.96 12.17 28.09
CA GLU A 825 -8.81 10.77 27.70
C GLU A 825 -9.74 10.45 26.54
N PRO A 826 -9.26 9.77 25.47
CA PRO A 826 -10.11 9.33 24.37
C PRO A 826 -11.29 8.48 24.86
N ILE A 827 -12.48 8.75 24.33
CA ILE A 827 -13.69 8.01 24.72
C ILE A 827 -13.60 6.57 24.22
N LYS A 828 -14.06 5.65 25.07
CA LYS A 828 -14.11 4.21 24.79
C LYS A 828 -15.55 3.76 24.71
N TYR A 829 -15.82 2.85 23.79
CA TYR A 829 -17.13 2.25 23.63
C TYR A 829 -17.02 0.73 23.68
N ASN A 830 -17.83 0.11 24.55
CA ASN A 830 -18.09 -1.31 24.44
C ASN A 830 -19.04 -1.50 23.26
N TYR A 831 -18.67 -2.37 22.33
CA TYR A 831 -19.46 -2.64 21.13
C TYR A 831 -19.68 -4.12 20.93
N ALA A 832 -20.74 -4.44 20.21
CA ALA A 832 -21.14 -5.78 19.89
C ALA A 832 -21.83 -5.84 18.53
N ILE A 833 -21.45 -6.83 17.72
CA ILE A 833 -22.01 -7.08 16.39
C ILE A 833 -22.63 -8.46 16.41
N CYS A 834 -23.93 -8.56 16.15
CA CYS A 834 -24.58 -9.86 16.08
C CYS A 834 -24.14 -10.63 14.83
N ASP A 835 -23.59 -11.84 15.01
CA ASP A 835 -23.17 -12.71 13.91
C ASP A 835 -24.34 -13.22 13.04
N TYR A 836 -25.57 -13.17 13.56
CA TYR A 836 -26.77 -13.68 12.89
C TYR A 836 -27.54 -12.57 12.17
N CYS A 837 -27.91 -11.50 12.85
CA CYS A 837 -28.71 -10.41 12.25
C CYS A 837 -27.89 -9.19 11.78
N GLY A 838 -26.57 -9.17 12.02
CA GLY A 838 -25.67 -8.08 11.60
C GLY A 838 -25.80 -6.78 12.39
N ARG A 839 -26.70 -6.69 13.38
CA ARG A 839 -26.98 -5.46 14.13
C ARG A 839 -25.82 -5.08 15.05
N TYR A 840 -25.51 -3.79 15.06
CA TYR A 840 -24.46 -3.20 15.88
C TYR A 840 -25.05 -2.51 17.11
N TYR A 841 -24.39 -2.70 18.25
CA TYR A 841 -24.71 -2.09 19.52
C TYR A 841 -23.45 -1.47 20.10
N SER A 842 -23.60 -0.32 20.74
CA SER A 842 -22.51 0.32 21.46
C SER A 842 -23.02 1.12 22.65
N ASP A 843 -22.16 1.23 23.66
CA ASP A 843 -22.36 2.10 24.82
C ASP A 843 -21.00 2.54 25.38
N ILE A 844 -20.96 3.63 26.12
CA ILE A 844 -19.72 4.14 26.75
C ILE A 844 -19.15 3.05 27.66
N ALA A 845 -17.88 2.70 27.46
CA ALA A 845 -17.27 1.51 28.05
C ALA A 845 -17.29 1.54 29.59
N GLU A 846 -17.18 2.74 30.16
CA GLU A 846 -17.16 3.02 31.59
C GLU A 846 -18.52 2.77 32.27
N LYS A 847 -19.63 2.67 31.51
CA LYS A 847 -20.94 2.25 32.03
C LYS A 847 -21.03 0.74 32.30
N GLU A 848 -19.99 -0.02 31.94
CA GLU A 848 -19.87 -1.48 32.11
C GLU A 848 -20.99 -2.32 31.48
N THR A 849 -21.69 -1.76 30.48
CA THR A 849 -22.74 -2.46 29.72
C THR A 849 -22.18 -3.68 28.98
N LYS A 850 -22.79 -4.86 29.19
CA LYS A 850 -22.43 -6.13 28.52
C LYS A 850 -23.49 -6.56 27.53
N PHE A 851 -23.04 -6.97 26.34
CA PHE A 851 -23.89 -7.41 25.23
C PHE A 851 -23.72 -8.92 24.99
N ASP A 852 -24.18 -9.76 25.94
CA ASP A 852 -24.03 -11.21 25.82
C ASP A 852 -25.00 -11.83 24.80
N PHE A 853 -26.21 -11.25 24.68
CA PHE A 853 -27.26 -11.67 23.76
C PHE A 853 -27.74 -10.49 22.93
N CYS A 854 -28.11 -10.75 21.68
CA CYS A 854 -28.64 -9.74 20.78
C CYS A 854 -30.05 -9.31 21.22
N PRO A 855 -30.27 -8.03 21.58
CA PRO A 855 -31.60 -7.53 21.94
C PRO A 855 -32.66 -7.70 20.86
N SER A 856 -32.25 -7.80 19.59
CA SER A 856 -33.17 -7.87 18.44
C SER A 856 -33.56 -9.29 18.03
N CYS A 857 -32.66 -10.27 18.15
CA CYS A 857 -32.91 -11.65 17.67
C CYS A 857 -32.67 -12.74 18.72
N GLY A 858 -32.23 -12.38 19.93
CA GLY A 858 -31.98 -13.32 21.03
C GLY A 858 -30.73 -14.19 20.87
N ASN A 859 -30.05 -14.18 19.72
CA ASN A 859 -28.84 -14.98 19.53
C ASN A 859 -27.65 -14.47 20.35
N LYS A 860 -26.80 -15.40 20.78
CA LYS A 860 -25.55 -15.09 21.50
C LYS A 860 -24.59 -14.33 20.60
N ILE A 861 -24.05 -13.22 21.09
CA ILE A 861 -23.07 -12.42 20.35
C ILE A 861 -21.66 -12.96 20.63
N ARG A 862 -20.88 -13.25 19.58
CA ARG A 862 -19.47 -13.65 19.72
C ARG A 862 -18.50 -12.54 19.34
N ARG A 863 -18.94 -11.58 18.52
CA ARG A 863 -18.16 -10.40 18.13
C ARG A 863 -18.48 -9.23 19.05
N SER A 864 -17.72 -9.10 20.13
CA SER A 864 -17.77 -7.95 21.02
C SER A 864 -16.36 -7.50 21.39
N GLY A 865 -16.24 -6.25 21.83
CA GLY A 865 -14.98 -5.69 22.27
C GLY A 865 -15.14 -4.25 22.73
N THR A 866 -14.01 -3.59 22.97
CA THR A 866 -13.97 -2.16 23.29
C THR A 866 -13.17 -1.45 22.20
N PHE A 867 -13.72 -0.39 21.61
CA PHE A 867 -12.97 0.47 20.69
C PHE A 867 -12.70 1.84 21.30
N ILE A 868 -11.61 2.47 20.87
CA ILE A 868 -11.25 3.86 21.18
C ILE A 868 -11.62 4.74 19.99
N THR A 869 -12.22 5.90 20.25
CA THR A 869 -12.34 6.98 19.26
C THR A 869 -11.12 7.90 19.35
N PRO A 870 -10.19 7.89 18.37
CA PRO A 870 -8.95 8.66 18.45
C PRO A 870 -9.16 10.14 18.08
N GLU A 871 -9.96 10.85 18.88
CA GLU A 871 -10.38 12.25 18.64
C GLU A 871 -9.21 13.24 18.65
N PHE A 872 -8.14 12.94 19.37
CA PHE A 872 -6.96 13.78 19.41
C PHE A 872 -6.00 13.51 18.25
N GLY A 873 -6.24 12.47 17.44
CA GLY A 873 -5.37 12.05 16.35
C GLY A 873 -4.29 11.05 16.75
N PHE A 874 -3.27 10.96 15.90
CA PHE A 874 -2.22 9.95 15.93
C PHE A 874 -0.85 10.62 15.94
N MET A 875 0.22 9.88 16.27
CA MET A 875 1.59 10.38 16.15
C MET A 875 2.47 9.36 15.44
N ALA A 876 3.34 9.86 14.57
CA ALA A 876 4.29 9.05 13.81
C ALA A 876 5.58 8.78 14.58
N GLY A 877 6.24 7.67 14.25
CA GLY A 877 7.63 7.39 14.63
C GLY A 877 8.64 8.22 13.82
N PRO A 878 9.95 7.90 13.93
CA PRO A 878 10.98 8.54 13.11
C PRO A 878 10.78 8.27 11.61
N PRO A 879 11.10 9.24 10.73
CA PRO A 879 10.97 9.06 9.29
C PRO A 879 11.95 8.01 8.78
N GLN A 880 11.52 7.24 7.78
CA GLN A 880 12.35 6.26 7.07
C GLN A 880 12.37 6.58 5.57
N LYS A 881 13.30 5.99 4.82
CA LYS A 881 13.31 6.09 3.35
C LYS A 881 12.31 5.08 2.77
N PRO A 882 11.36 5.49 1.92
CA PRO A 882 10.45 4.57 1.24
C PRO A 882 11.21 3.56 0.38
N GLY A 883 10.78 2.29 0.42
CA GLY A 883 11.28 1.25 -0.47
C GLY A 883 10.51 1.18 -1.79
N LEU A 884 10.75 0.12 -2.57
CA LEU A 884 9.97 -0.19 -3.78
C LEU A 884 8.69 -0.98 -3.48
N ILE A 885 8.45 -1.32 -2.22
CA ILE A 885 7.26 -2.03 -1.74
C ILE A 885 6.24 -0.99 -1.28
N ARG A 886 4.96 -1.23 -1.58
CA ARG A 886 3.88 -0.31 -1.18
C ARG A 886 3.79 -0.21 0.36
N PRO A 887 3.46 0.98 0.89
CA PRO A 887 3.26 1.18 2.33
C PRO A 887 2.15 0.28 2.88
N GLU A 888 2.37 -0.28 4.07
CA GLU A 888 1.36 -1.10 4.75
C GLU A 888 0.20 -0.25 5.31
N LYS A 889 -1.01 -0.80 5.29
CA LYS A 889 -2.20 -0.20 5.93
C LYS A 889 -2.95 -1.22 6.75
N THR A 890 -3.62 -0.74 7.79
CA THR A 890 -4.67 -1.51 8.48
C THR A 890 -6.02 -1.13 7.89
N TYR A 891 -6.94 -2.10 7.80
CA TYR A 891 -8.24 -1.89 7.16
C TYR A 891 -9.34 -1.75 8.20
N THR A 892 -10.24 -0.79 7.98
CA THR A 892 -11.49 -0.70 8.72
C THR A 892 -12.48 -1.78 8.29
N THR A 893 -13.35 -2.18 9.21
CA THR A 893 -14.54 -2.96 8.90
C THR A 893 -15.58 -2.10 8.17
N ARG A 894 -16.57 -2.76 7.58
CA ARG A 894 -17.69 -2.08 6.90
C ARG A 894 -18.48 -1.21 7.87
N LYS A 895 -19.23 -0.26 7.31
CA LYS A 895 -20.17 0.56 8.07
C LYS A 895 -21.26 -0.36 8.63
N TYR A 896 -21.40 -0.37 9.95
CA TYR A 896 -22.49 -1.08 10.61
C TYR A 896 -23.62 -0.13 10.96
N PHE A 897 -24.83 -0.62 10.79
CA PHE A 897 -26.04 0.08 11.18
C PHE A 897 -26.40 -0.27 12.63
N ALA A 898 -26.53 0.74 13.48
CA ALA A 898 -26.84 0.56 14.90
C ALA A 898 -28.35 0.51 15.17
N GLN A 899 -29.03 1.65 14.95
CA GLN A 899 -30.44 1.83 15.22
C GLN A 899 -31.00 3.08 14.50
N GLU A 900 -32.28 3.01 14.11
CA GLU A 900 -33.09 4.16 13.69
C GLU A 900 -33.38 5.05 14.91
N GLU A 901 -32.94 6.32 14.87
CA GLU A 901 -33.23 7.28 15.93
C GLU A 901 -34.67 7.82 15.81
N LYS A 902 -35.18 7.97 14.58
CA LYS A 902 -36.57 8.38 14.29
C LYS A 902 -36.95 8.05 12.84
N VAL A 903 -38.08 7.37 12.66
CA VAL A 903 -38.74 7.21 11.36
C VAL A 903 -39.56 8.46 11.09
N GLU A 904 -39.26 9.16 9.99
CA GLU A 904 -39.93 10.42 9.62
C GLU A 904 -41.03 10.19 8.58
N LYS A 905 -40.82 9.24 7.66
CA LYS A 905 -41.75 8.92 6.58
C LYS A 905 -41.83 7.41 6.38
N VAL A 906 -43.05 6.89 6.29
CA VAL A 906 -43.35 5.50 5.95
C VAL A 906 -44.24 5.50 4.72
N LEU A 907 -43.81 4.78 3.69
CA LEU A 907 -44.57 4.55 2.46
C LEU A 907 -44.68 3.04 2.25
N SER A 908 -45.84 2.55 1.85
CA SER A 908 -46.04 1.14 1.48
C SER A 908 -46.50 1.08 0.04
N ILE A 909 -45.74 0.40 -0.80
CA ILE A 909 -46.04 0.20 -2.22
C ILE A 909 -46.24 -1.30 -2.45
N ASN A 910 -47.27 -1.68 -3.20
CA ASN A 910 -47.48 -3.07 -3.62
C ASN A 910 -47.19 -3.19 -5.12
N LEU A 911 -46.20 -4.00 -5.48
CA LEU A 911 -45.79 -4.25 -6.86
C LEU A 911 -45.82 -5.76 -7.13
N SER A 912 -46.65 -6.20 -8.07
CA SER A 912 -46.76 -7.60 -8.50
C SER A 912 -46.95 -8.59 -7.33
N GLY A 913 -47.73 -8.20 -6.31
CA GLY A 913 -48.02 -9.02 -5.12
C GLY A 913 -46.97 -8.97 -4.02
N ILE A 914 -45.88 -8.22 -4.19
CA ILE A 914 -44.85 -7.99 -3.17
C ILE A 914 -45.09 -6.61 -2.54
N ALA A 915 -45.37 -6.59 -1.24
CA ALA A 915 -45.48 -5.36 -0.47
C ALA A 915 -44.08 -4.88 -0.06
N ILE A 916 -43.73 -3.65 -0.42
CA ILE A 916 -42.47 -2.99 -0.11
C ILE A 916 -42.76 -1.84 0.87
N GLU A 917 -42.26 -1.97 2.10
CA GLU A 917 -42.27 -0.88 3.08
C GLU A 917 -40.99 -0.06 2.95
N ILE A 918 -41.14 1.24 2.76
CA ILE A 918 -40.08 2.21 2.56
C ILE A 918 -40.11 3.17 3.75
N GLU A 919 -39.09 3.10 4.60
CA GLU A 919 -38.96 3.91 5.80
C GLU A 919 -37.76 4.84 5.66
N ALA A 920 -38.00 6.15 5.76
CA ALA A 920 -36.94 7.16 5.72
C ALA A 920 -36.81 7.87 7.07
N GLY A 921 -35.57 8.09 7.52
CA GLY A 921 -35.31 8.67 8.84
C GLY A 921 -33.85 9.02 9.09
N ASN A 922 -33.50 9.21 10.37
CA ASN A 922 -32.12 9.39 10.81
C ASN A 922 -31.62 8.10 11.47
N GLY A 923 -30.38 7.73 11.18
CA GLY A 923 -29.74 6.53 11.72
C GLY A 923 -28.31 6.78 12.16
N LYS A 924 -27.83 5.94 13.08
CA LYS A 924 -26.45 5.95 13.55
C LYS A 924 -25.63 4.84 12.88
N LEU A 925 -24.50 5.22 12.29
CA LEU A 925 -23.54 4.32 11.66
C LEU A 925 -22.25 4.25 12.49
N ALA A 926 -21.59 3.10 12.43
CA ALA A 926 -20.30 2.88 13.08
C ALA A 926 -19.29 2.24 12.13
N VAL A 927 -18.04 2.67 12.23
CA VAL A 927 -16.89 2.10 11.52
C VAL A 927 -15.87 1.68 12.56
N VAL A 928 -15.39 0.43 12.48
CA VAL A 928 -14.44 -0.12 13.46
C VAL A 928 -13.22 -0.71 12.74
N ASN A 929 -12.00 -0.29 13.07
CA ASN A 929 -10.79 -1.01 12.72
C ASN A 929 -10.41 -1.97 13.85
N ASN A 930 -10.43 -3.27 13.55
CA ASN A 930 -10.12 -4.33 14.52
C ASN A 930 -8.69 -4.87 14.39
N GLY A 931 -7.76 -4.14 13.76
CA GLY A 931 -6.34 -4.51 13.68
C GLY A 931 -6.10 -5.90 13.07
N LYS A 932 -6.60 -6.13 11.84
CA LYS A 932 -6.54 -7.43 11.16
C LYS A 932 -7.21 -8.58 11.94
N GLY A 933 -8.22 -8.26 12.75
CA GLY A 933 -8.92 -9.20 13.65
C GLY A 933 -8.24 -9.43 15.01
N ALA A 934 -7.00 -8.98 15.19
CA ALA A 934 -6.26 -9.14 16.43
C ALA A 934 -6.41 -7.95 17.40
N GLY A 935 -6.92 -6.81 16.96
CA GLY A 935 -6.99 -5.59 17.75
C GLY A 935 -5.62 -4.93 17.94
N PHE A 936 -5.62 -3.75 18.54
CA PHE A 936 -4.45 -2.97 18.87
C PHE A 936 -4.13 -3.12 20.35
N VAL A 937 -2.86 -3.33 20.67
CA VAL A 937 -2.37 -3.20 22.05
C VAL A 937 -1.91 -1.77 22.25
N VAL A 938 -2.53 -1.06 23.19
CA VAL A 938 -2.31 0.36 23.46
C VAL A 938 -1.77 0.54 24.87
N CYS A 939 -0.68 1.29 24.99
CA CYS A 939 -0.09 1.69 26.26
C CYS A 939 -0.96 2.78 26.92
N GLU A 940 -1.43 2.51 28.13
CA GLU A 940 -2.33 3.41 28.85
C GLU A 940 -1.65 4.71 29.31
N SER A 941 -0.31 4.74 29.42
CA SER A 941 0.42 5.92 29.88
C SER A 941 0.88 6.83 28.73
N CYS A 942 1.50 6.28 27.68
CA CYS A 942 2.12 7.08 26.62
C CYS A 942 1.40 7.01 25.26
N GLY A 943 0.39 6.14 25.11
CA GLY A 943 -0.37 5.98 23.87
C GLY A 943 0.33 5.16 22.78
N TYR A 944 1.51 4.59 23.05
CA TYR A 944 2.17 3.67 22.11
C TYR A 944 1.25 2.53 21.75
N ALA A 945 1.10 2.24 20.47
CA ALA A 945 0.17 1.26 19.97
C ALA A 945 0.76 0.44 18.82
N LYS A 946 0.43 -0.84 18.77
CA LYS A 946 0.76 -1.74 17.66
C LYS A 946 -0.35 -2.78 17.46
N VAL A 947 -0.35 -3.48 16.33
CA VAL A 947 -1.30 -4.59 16.13
C VAL A 947 -0.88 -5.75 17.03
N TYR A 948 -1.84 -6.42 17.66
CA TYR A 948 -1.55 -7.53 18.55
C TYR A 948 -1.06 -8.75 17.76
N ASP A 949 0.13 -9.23 18.07
CA ASP A 949 0.82 -10.35 17.40
C ASP A 949 0.93 -11.60 18.30
N GLY A 950 0.19 -11.64 19.41
CA GLY A 950 0.24 -12.74 20.38
C GLY A 950 1.36 -12.64 21.40
N LYS A 951 2.31 -11.71 21.26
CA LYS A 951 3.44 -11.54 22.17
C LYS A 951 3.22 -10.37 23.14
N PRO A 952 3.56 -10.53 24.44
CA PRO A 952 3.52 -9.41 25.37
C PRO A 952 4.60 -8.38 25.00
N ILE A 953 4.26 -7.10 25.04
CA ILE A 953 5.23 -6.02 24.87
C ILE A 953 5.90 -5.80 26.22
N VAL A 954 7.22 -6.02 26.27
CA VAL A 954 8.01 -5.85 27.51
C VAL A 954 8.61 -4.45 27.59
N GLU A 955 9.04 -3.90 26.45
CA GLU A 955 9.71 -2.60 26.38
C GLU A 955 9.21 -1.80 25.18
N HIS A 956 9.03 -0.50 25.38
CA HIS A 956 8.74 0.47 24.32
C HIS A 956 9.22 1.86 24.74
N LYS A 957 9.40 2.73 23.74
CA LYS A 957 9.77 4.12 23.96
C LYS A 957 8.53 5.00 23.93
N THR A 958 8.54 6.04 24.75
CA THR A 958 7.63 7.18 24.65
C THR A 958 7.96 8.00 23.40
N ARG A 959 7.06 8.93 23.05
CA ARG A 959 7.26 9.88 21.94
C ARG A 959 8.59 10.66 21.97
N ILE A 960 9.18 10.86 23.15
CA ILE A 960 10.45 11.60 23.35
C ILE A 960 11.65 10.63 23.43
N GLY A 961 11.48 9.37 23.05
CA GLY A 961 12.53 8.36 23.04
C GLY A 961 12.93 7.80 24.42
N LYS A 962 12.23 8.19 25.51
CA LYS A 962 12.45 7.64 26.86
C LYS A 962 11.73 6.31 27.04
N ASP A 963 12.30 5.39 27.80
CA ASP A 963 11.66 4.10 28.09
C ASP A 963 10.39 4.27 28.92
N CYS A 964 9.35 3.52 28.55
CA CYS A 964 8.06 3.56 29.21
C CYS A 964 7.72 2.20 29.84
N LYS A 965 7.33 2.22 31.12
CA LYS A 965 6.87 1.04 31.87
C LYS A 965 5.34 0.97 32.01
N GLY A 966 4.61 1.55 31.04
CA GLY A 966 3.16 1.58 31.04
C GLY A 966 2.53 0.20 30.85
N THR A 967 1.28 0.07 31.30
CA THR A 967 0.44 -1.11 31.09
C THR A 967 -0.22 -1.09 29.71
N PHE A 968 -0.46 -2.27 29.15
CA PHE A 968 -1.07 -2.44 27.84
C PHE A 968 -2.48 -3.02 27.96
N SER A 969 -3.39 -2.42 27.21
CA SER A 969 -4.76 -2.89 27.07
C SER A 969 -5.11 -3.09 25.60
N ARG A 970 -5.97 -4.07 25.31
CA ARG A 970 -6.34 -4.44 23.94
C ARG A 970 -7.62 -3.71 23.54
N TYR A 971 -7.55 -2.96 22.44
CA TYR A 971 -8.66 -2.16 21.92
C TYR A 971 -8.80 -2.31 20.41
N SER A 972 -9.99 -2.07 19.88
CA SER A 972 -10.19 -1.69 18.47
C SER A 972 -10.12 -0.16 18.33
N LEU A 973 -10.06 0.36 17.11
CA LEU A 973 -10.28 1.78 16.85
C LEU A 973 -11.64 1.94 16.19
N GLY A 974 -12.39 3.00 16.48
CA GLY A 974 -13.69 3.17 15.86
C GLY A 974 -14.20 4.60 15.88
N TYR A 975 -15.25 4.83 15.10
CA TYR A 975 -15.92 6.12 14.98
C TYR A 975 -17.41 5.90 14.69
N GLU A 976 -18.25 6.72 15.32
CA GLU A 976 -19.70 6.68 15.16
C GLU A 976 -20.22 8.03 14.71
N PHE A 977 -21.13 8.04 13.74
CA PHE A 977 -21.73 9.26 13.22
C PHE A 977 -23.20 9.03 12.82
N SER A 978 -23.99 10.09 12.85
CA SER A 978 -25.40 10.05 12.44
C SER A 978 -25.56 10.52 10.98
N THR A 979 -26.44 9.89 10.21
CA THR A 979 -26.75 10.25 8.82
C THR A 979 -28.21 9.98 8.47
N ASP A 980 -28.65 10.42 7.28
CA ASP A 980 -29.94 10.06 6.71
C ASP A 980 -29.92 8.61 6.22
N ILE A 981 -30.99 7.88 6.50
CA ILE A 981 -31.16 6.48 6.13
C ILE A 981 -32.50 6.23 5.44
N LEU A 982 -32.52 5.22 4.57
CA LEU A 982 -33.68 4.67 3.90
C LEU A 982 -33.66 3.15 4.06
N SER A 983 -34.67 2.59 4.72
CA SER A 983 -34.85 1.16 4.92
C SER A 983 -35.93 0.65 3.96
N LEU A 984 -35.58 -0.32 3.11
CA LEU A 984 -36.49 -0.98 2.17
C LEU A 984 -36.75 -2.40 2.64
N LYS A 985 -37.98 -2.69 3.07
CA LYS A 985 -38.40 -4.01 3.56
C LYS A 985 -39.33 -4.66 2.54
N PHE A 986 -38.91 -5.80 2.00
CA PHE A 986 -39.74 -6.61 1.09
C PHE A 986 -40.56 -7.61 1.91
N ILE A 987 -41.80 -7.25 2.24
CA ILE A 987 -42.67 -8.03 3.11
C ILE A 987 -43.14 -9.30 2.39
N GLY A 988 -42.97 -10.45 3.04
CA GLY A 988 -43.43 -11.74 2.51
C GLY A 988 -42.52 -12.39 1.46
N TYR A 989 -41.49 -11.68 0.96
CA TYR A 989 -40.52 -12.22 -0.01
C TYR A 989 -39.25 -12.72 0.71
N SER A 990 -38.68 -13.83 0.24
CA SER A 990 -37.40 -14.37 0.72
C SER A 990 -36.64 -15.06 -0.40
N ASP A 991 -35.32 -14.86 -0.43
CA ASP A 991 -34.44 -15.50 -1.40
C ASP A 991 -33.17 -16.03 -0.69
N GLU A 992 -32.85 -17.29 -0.93
CA GLU A 992 -31.72 -18.00 -0.29
C GLU A 992 -30.48 -18.08 -1.18
N ARG A 993 -30.53 -17.57 -2.41
CA ARG A 993 -29.41 -17.63 -3.35
C ARG A 993 -28.27 -16.75 -2.85
N GLU A 994 -27.08 -17.32 -2.70
CA GLU A 994 -25.87 -16.60 -2.28
C GLU A 994 -25.60 -15.41 -3.22
N GLY A 995 -25.44 -14.21 -2.63
CA GLY A 995 -25.19 -12.97 -3.35
C GLY A 995 -26.42 -12.26 -3.94
N PHE A 996 -27.63 -12.80 -3.77
CA PHE A 996 -28.87 -12.18 -4.28
C PHE A 996 -29.09 -10.78 -3.71
N TRP A 997 -29.14 -10.66 -2.39
CA TRP A 997 -29.46 -9.41 -1.71
C TRP A 997 -28.36 -8.35 -1.92
N GLU A 998 -27.09 -8.76 -1.96
CA GLU A 998 -25.99 -7.86 -2.32
C GLU A 998 -26.10 -7.37 -3.77
N SER A 999 -26.47 -8.26 -4.70
CA SER A 999 -26.68 -7.88 -6.10
C SER A 999 -27.83 -6.89 -6.23
N LEU A 1000 -28.94 -7.12 -5.52
CA LEU A 1000 -30.09 -6.22 -5.51
C LEU A 1000 -29.75 -4.86 -4.89
N LEU A 1001 -29.11 -4.84 -3.72
CA LEU A 1001 -28.63 -3.63 -3.05
C LEU A 1001 -27.81 -2.75 -4.01
N TYR A 1002 -26.78 -3.32 -4.63
CA TYR A 1002 -25.89 -2.54 -5.49
C TYR A 1002 -26.54 -2.16 -6.82
N GLY A 1003 -27.45 -2.99 -7.34
CA GLY A 1003 -28.29 -2.65 -8.49
C GLY A 1003 -29.17 -1.44 -8.21
N LEU A 1004 -29.87 -1.41 -7.06
CA LEU A 1004 -30.72 -0.30 -6.66
C LEU A 1004 -29.94 1.00 -6.48
N ILE A 1005 -28.76 0.96 -5.85
CA ILE A 1005 -27.95 2.18 -5.73
C ILE A 1005 -27.50 2.66 -7.13
N GLU A 1006 -27.12 1.75 -8.05
CA GLU A 1006 -26.71 2.16 -9.42
C GLU A 1006 -27.87 2.75 -10.21
N GLY A 1007 -29.06 2.17 -10.07
CA GLY A 1007 -30.29 2.74 -10.60
C GLY A 1007 -30.58 4.11 -10.00
N ALA A 1008 -30.40 4.29 -8.68
CA ALA A 1008 -30.67 5.55 -7.99
C ALA A 1008 -29.73 6.66 -8.44
N CYS A 1009 -28.41 6.39 -8.48
CA CYS A 1009 -27.41 7.34 -8.95
C CYS A 1009 -27.69 7.81 -10.38
N LYS A 1010 -28.03 6.89 -11.28
CA LYS A 1010 -28.31 7.22 -12.69
C LYS A 1010 -29.69 7.85 -12.91
N ALA A 1011 -30.70 7.51 -12.11
CA ALA A 1011 -32.05 8.03 -12.27
C ALA A 1011 -32.22 9.44 -11.67
N LEU A 1012 -31.55 9.71 -10.56
CA LEU A 1012 -31.71 10.94 -9.78
C LEU A 1012 -30.47 11.86 -9.83
N GLU A 1013 -29.50 11.50 -10.66
CA GLU A 1013 -28.25 12.26 -10.86
C GLU A 1013 -27.48 12.47 -9.55
N ILE A 1014 -27.44 11.44 -8.71
CA ILE A 1014 -26.73 11.45 -7.42
C ILE A 1014 -25.31 10.95 -7.66
N ASP A 1015 -24.30 11.66 -7.13
CA ASP A 1015 -22.92 11.17 -7.17
C ASP A 1015 -22.83 9.83 -6.43
N ARG A 1016 -22.12 8.87 -7.03
CA ARG A 1016 -22.03 7.52 -6.49
C ARG A 1016 -21.36 7.47 -5.12
N GLN A 1017 -20.51 8.43 -4.79
CA GLN A 1017 -19.83 8.51 -3.50
C GLN A 1017 -20.73 9.06 -2.40
N ASP A 1018 -21.87 9.67 -2.75
CA ASP A 1018 -22.78 10.28 -1.77
C ASP A 1018 -23.76 9.29 -1.16
N VAL A 1019 -23.96 8.11 -1.77
CA VAL A 1019 -24.91 7.09 -1.29
C VAL A 1019 -24.26 5.72 -1.26
N ASP A 1020 -24.43 5.03 -0.14
CA ASP A 1020 -23.97 3.64 0.04
C ASP A 1020 -25.06 2.84 0.78
N GLY A 1021 -24.86 1.55 0.99
CA GLY A 1021 -25.85 0.75 1.67
C GLY A 1021 -25.35 -0.54 2.29
N THR A 1022 -26.21 -1.13 3.11
CA THR A 1022 -25.95 -2.36 3.87
C THR A 1022 -27.23 -3.18 3.99
N LEU A 1023 -27.08 -4.46 4.35
CA LEU A 1023 -28.20 -5.39 4.52
C LEU A 1023 -28.50 -5.56 6.02
N TYR A 1024 -29.79 -5.57 6.38
CA TYR A 1024 -30.25 -5.65 7.77
C TYR A 1024 -31.44 -6.59 7.96
N SER A 1025 -31.34 -7.63 8.79
CA SER A 1025 -32.47 -8.54 9.05
C SER A 1025 -33.45 -7.98 10.08
N TYR A 1026 -34.60 -7.46 9.64
CA TYR A 1026 -35.60 -6.78 10.49
C TYR A 1026 -36.49 -7.73 11.33
N ALA A 1027 -36.31 -9.05 11.20
CA ALA A 1027 -36.98 -10.08 12.03
C ALA A 1027 -36.01 -11.14 12.58
N GLY A 1028 -34.70 -10.86 12.54
CA GLY A 1028 -33.67 -11.84 12.84
C GLY A 1028 -33.41 -12.86 11.73
N ASP A 1029 -34.27 -13.01 10.71
CA ASP A 1029 -34.05 -13.97 9.61
C ASP A 1029 -33.13 -13.39 8.49
N PRO A 1030 -31.94 -13.98 8.23
CA PRO A 1030 -31.04 -13.56 7.15
C PRO A 1030 -31.62 -13.73 5.74
N ARG A 1031 -32.70 -14.52 5.58
CA ARG A 1031 -33.37 -14.76 4.30
C ARG A 1031 -34.28 -13.60 3.87
N ARG A 1032 -34.53 -12.67 4.80
CA ARG A 1032 -35.41 -11.50 4.62
C ARG A 1032 -34.75 -10.21 5.14
N PRO A 1033 -33.60 -9.79 4.57
CA PRO A 1033 -33.00 -8.53 4.95
C PRO A 1033 -33.80 -7.35 4.37
N ALA A 1034 -33.89 -6.29 5.14
CA ALA A 1034 -34.09 -4.93 4.66
C ALA A 1034 -32.83 -4.45 3.97
N ILE A 1035 -33.00 -3.70 2.89
CA ILE A 1035 -31.93 -2.96 2.22
C ILE A 1035 -31.88 -1.58 2.84
N VAL A 1036 -30.82 -1.28 3.59
CA VAL A 1036 -30.62 0.03 4.24
C VAL A 1036 -29.66 0.85 3.40
N LEU A 1037 -30.19 1.85 2.69
CA LEU A 1037 -29.41 2.87 2.00
C LEU A 1037 -29.15 4.04 2.95
N PHE A 1038 -28.00 4.68 2.83
CA PHE A 1038 -27.67 5.85 3.64
C PHE A 1038 -26.81 6.84 2.86
N ASP A 1039 -26.91 8.11 3.23
CA ASP A 1039 -26.01 9.13 2.71
C ASP A 1039 -24.63 8.92 3.31
N ASP A 1040 -23.60 8.79 2.47
CA ASP A 1040 -22.20 8.57 2.91
C ASP A 1040 -21.49 9.86 3.34
N VAL A 1041 -22.26 10.86 3.73
CA VAL A 1041 -21.80 12.10 4.33
C VAL A 1041 -22.40 12.20 5.73
N PRO A 1042 -21.59 12.41 6.78
CA PRO A 1042 -22.14 12.58 8.11
C PRO A 1042 -23.12 13.75 8.17
N GLY A 1043 -24.26 13.48 8.80
CA GLY A 1043 -25.42 14.36 8.89
C GLY A 1043 -26.39 14.29 7.73
N GLY A 1044 -26.06 13.58 6.65
CA GLY A 1044 -26.94 13.37 5.51
C GLY A 1044 -27.18 14.63 4.67
N ALA A 1045 -27.14 14.42 3.35
CA ALA A 1045 -27.45 15.39 2.30
C ALA A 1045 -28.94 15.34 1.88
N GLY A 1046 -29.69 14.33 2.33
CA GLY A 1046 -31.08 14.07 1.97
C GLY A 1046 -31.26 13.23 0.70
N GLN A 1047 -30.19 12.63 0.13
CA GLN A 1047 -30.29 11.92 -1.15
C GLN A 1047 -31.13 10.65 -1.03
N VAL A 1048 -30.92 9.86 0.02
CA VAL A 1048 -31.75 8.67 0.28
C VAL A 1048 -33.22 9.00 0.56
N LYS A 1049 -33.54 10.20 1.06
CA LYS A 1049 -34.93 10.63 1.22
C LYS A 1049 -35.61 10.94 -0.10
N ARG A 1050 -34.87 11.49 -1.08
CA ARG A 1050 -35.35 11.68 -2.46
C ARG A 1050 -35.67 10.35 -3.12
N ILE A 1051 -34.86 9.31 -2.87
CA ILE A 1051 -35.12 7.93 -3.34
C ILE A 1051 -36.43 7.39 -2.74
N ALA A 1052 -36.77 7.75 -1.51
CA ALA A 1052 -37.95 7.26 -0.79
C ALA A 1052 -39.29 7.79 -1.35
N GLU A 1053 -39.28 8.78 -2.24
CA GLU A 1053 -40.49 9.25 -2.93
C GLU A 1053 -40.98 8.22 -3.94
N GLU A 1054 -42.29 7.96 -3.97
CA GLU A 1054 -42.89 6.89 -4.77
C GLU A 1054 -42.50 6.96 -6.25
N GLU A 1055 -42.64 8.14 -6.87
CA GLU A 1055 -42.30 8.36 -8.28
C GLU A 1055 -40.81 8.12 -8.55
N ASN A 1056 -39.95 8.57 -7.63
CA ASN A 1056 -38.51 8.43 -7.77
C ASN A 1056 -38.09 6.98 -7.59
N PHE A 1057 -38.65 6.27 -6.62
CA PHE A 1057 -38.38 4.85 -6.39
C PHE A 1057 -38.75 4.00 -7.61
N ILE A 1058 -39.89 4.26 -8.26
CA ILE A 1058 -40.27 3.60 -9.51
C ILE A 1058 -39.27 3.92 -10.64
N LYS A 1059 -38.83 5.17 -10.77
CA LYS A 1059 -37.76 5.55 -11.72
C LYS A 1059 -36.46 4.80 -11.43
N VAL A 1060 -36.08 4.66 -10.16
CA VAL A 1060 -34.90 3.88 -9.73
C VAL A 1060 -35.01 2.42 -10.17
N LEU A 1061 -36.16 1.77 -9.98
CA LEU A 1061 -36.36 0.38 -10.41
C LEU A 1061 -36.23 0.22 -11.93
N LYS A 1062 -36.89 1.10 -12.70
CA LYS A 1062 -36.80 1.10 -14.17
C LYS A 1062 -35.36 1.29 -14.65
N LYS A 1063 -34.64 2.26 -14.05
CA LYS A 1063 -33.24 2.53 -14.41
C LYS A 1063 -32.31 1.39 -13.99
N THR A 1064 -32.56 0.77 -12.84
CA THR A 1064 -31.84 -0.42 -12.39
C THR A 1064 -31.90 -1.50 -13.46
N LEU A 1065 -33.11 -1.83 -13.93
CA LEU A 1065 -33.32 -2.86 -14.94
C LEU A 1065 -32.62 -2.52 -16.27
N GLU A 1066 -32.71 -1.28 -16.73
CA GLU A 1066 -32.02 -0.80 -17.94
C GLU A 1066 -30.49 -1.01 -17.83
N VAL A 1067 -29.91 -0.64 -16.69
CA VAL A 1067 -28.46 -0.73 -16.45
C VAL A 1067 -27.97 -2.19 -16.43
N VAL A 1068 -28.66 -3.08 -15.71
CA VAL A 1068 -28.23 -4.48 -15.62
C VAL A 1068 -28.49 -5.24 -16.92
N SER A 1069 -29.52 -4.87 -17.67
CA SER A 1069 -29.90 -5.54 -18.93
C SER A 1069 -29.06 -5.10 -20.13
N SER A 1070 -28.63 -3.83 -20.17
CA SER A 1070 -27.77 -3.30 -21.24
C SER A 1070 -26.31 -3.77 -21.15
N CYS A 1071 -25.90 -4.31 -20.00
CA CYS A 1071 -24.55 -4.83 -19.82
C CYS A 1071 -24.35 -6.17 -20.58
N GLU A 1072 -23.10 -6.57 -20.84
CA GLU A 1072 -22.78 -7.87 -21.47
C GLU A 1072 -21.96 -8.81 -20.57
N CYS A 1073 -21.64 -8.39 -19.33
CA CYS A 1073 -20.82 -9.20 -18.42
C CYS A 1073 -21.47 -10.55 -18.04
N GLY A 1074 -20.68 -11.62 -17.93
CA GLY A 1074 -21.21 -12.98 -17.70
C GLY A 1074 -21.94 -13.58 -18.91
N GLY A 1075 -21.78 -13.00 -20.11
CA GLY A 1075 -22.39 -13.50 -21.34
C GLY A 1075 -23.92 -13.59 -21.26
N LYS A 1076 -24.48 -14.61 -21.93
CA LYS A 1076 -25.94 -14.88 -21.94
C LYS A 1076 -26.48 -15.37 -20.59
N GLU A 1077 -25.62 -15.95 -19.74
CA GLU A 1077 -26.03 -16.46 -18.43
C GLU A 1077 -26.16 -15.34 -17.38
N GLY A 1078 -25.46 -14.22 -17.55
CA GLY A 1078 -25.52 -13.09 -16.61
C GLY A 1078 -25.05 -13.44 -15.20
N ASP A 1079 -24.18 -14.45 -15.08
CA ASP A 1079 -23.69 -15.02 -13.82
C ASP A 1079 -22.51 -14.23 -13.20
N ALA A 1080 -22.13 -13.12 -13.84
CA ALA A 1080 -21.08 -12.21 -13.40
C ALA A 1080 -21.59 -10.77 -13.26
N SER A 1081 -20.69 -9.87 -12.88
CA SER A 1081 -20.93 -8.44 -12.73
C SER A 1081 -19.70 -7.63 -13.17
N CYS A 1082 -19.88 -6.36 -13.51
CA CYS A 1082 -18.80 -5.41 -13.84
C CYS A 1082 -19.08 -4.02 -13.24
N TYR A 1083 -18.15 -3.08 -13.41
CA TYR A 1083 -18.29 -1.70 -12.90
C TYR A 1083 -19.37 -0.89 -13.63
N GLY A 1084 -19.79 -1.34 -14.82
CA GLY A 1084 -20.90 -0.74 -15.54
C GLY A 1084 -22.29 -1.15 -15.02
N CYS A 1085 -22.38 -2.21 -14.17
CA CYS A 1085 -23.66 -2.73 -13.69
C CYS A 1085 -23.80 -2.81 -12.17
N LEU A 1086 -22.95 -3.57 -11.44
CA LEU A 1086 -23.12 -3.84 -10.01
C LEU A 1086 -21.84 -3.59 -9.19
N ARG A 1087 -20.66 -3.62 -9.81
CA ARG A 1087 -19.39 -3.46 -9.11
C ARG A 1087 -19.05 -1.99 -8.97
N ASN A 1088 -18.38 -1.63 -7.89
CA ASN A 1088 -17.81 -0.32 -7.64
C ASN A 1088 -16.60 -0.47 -6.71
N TYR A 1089 -15.99 0.67 -6.35
CA TYR A 1089 -14.80 0.68 -5.49
C TYR A 1089 -15.09 0.25 -4.05
N THR A 1090 -16.28 0.55 -3.50
CA THR A 1090 -16.63 0.29 -2.10
C THR A 1090 -17.10 -1.14 -1.85
N ASN A 1091 -17.58 -1.85 -2.88
CA ASN A 1091 -18.15 -3.20 -2.78
C ASN A 1091 -17.22 -4.33 -3.26
N GLN A 1092 -15.92 -4.06 -3.39
CA GLN A 1092 -14.90 -5.05 -3.80
C GLN A 1092 -14.96 -6.36 -3.00
N TYR A 1093 -15.36 -6.28 -1.74
CA TYR A 1093 -15.49 -7.43 -0.84
C TYR A 1093 -16.48 -8.52 -1.31
N CYS A 1094 -17.45 -8.18 -2.16
CA CYS A 1094 -18.49 -9.12 -2.63
C CYS A 1094 -18.51 -9.30 -4.15
N HIS A 1095 -17.55 -8.74 -4.90
CA HIS A 1095 -17.51 -8.86 -6.37
C HIS A 1095 -17.63 -10.30 -6.88
N ASP A 1096 -17.14 -11.28 -6.10
CA ASP A 1096 -17.16 -12.70 -6.42
C ASP A 1096 -18.56 -13.35 -6.32
N ILE A 1097 -19.49 -12.74 -5.56
CA ILE A 1097 -20.86 -13.23 -5.36
C ILE A 1097 -21.91 -12.39 -6.10
N LEU A 1098 -21.54 -11.22 -6.62
CA LEU A 1098 -22.46 -10.34 -7.36
C LEU A 1098 -22.80 -10.89 -8.74
N LYS A 1099 -24.08 -11.15 -9.00
CA LYS A 1099 -24.59 -11.64 -10.29
C LYS A 1099 -25.73 -10.77 -10.80
N ARG A 1100 -25.60 -10.25 -12.01
CA ARG A 1100 -26.65 -9.38 -12.59
C ARG A 1100 -27.93 -10.11 -12.94
N LYS A 1101 -27.87 -11.40 -13.28
CA LYS A 1101 -29.05 -12.23 -13.56
C LYS A 1101 -30.10 -12.17 -12.44
N TYR A 1102 -29.64 -12.21 -11.18
CA TYR A 1102 -30.53 -12.13 -10.01
C TYR A 1102 -31.35 -10.83 -9.98
N VAL A 1103 -30.71 -9.71 -10.32
CA VAL A 1103 -31.36 -8.39 -10.36
C VAL A 1103 -32.33 -8.30 -11.53
N ILE A 1104 -31.94 -8.81 -12.70
CA ILE A 1104 -32.80 -8.82 -13.91
C ILE A 1104 -34.09 -9.59 -13.64
N GLU A 1105 -33.97 -10.83 -13.13
CA GLU A 1105 -35.10 -11.71 -12.82
C GLU A 1105 -36.08 -11.02 -11.86
N PHE A 1106 -35.57 -10.52 -10.74
CA PHE A 1106 -36.40 -9.94 -9.68
C PHE A 1106 -37.04 -8.60 -10.05
N VAL A 1107 -36.26 -7.66 -10.63
CA VAL A 1107 -36.78 -6.33 -10.95
C VAL A 1107 -37.74 -6.37 -12.15
N SER A 1108 -37.51 -7.28 -13.12
CA SER A 1108 -38.46 -7.51 -14.22
C SER A 1108 -39.79 -8.08 -13.72
N GLU A 1109 -39.75 -8.97 -12.74
CA GLU A 1109 -40.97 -9.51 -12.11
C GLU A 1109 -41.72 -8.43 -11.33
N LEU A 1110 -41.03 -7.58 -10.56
CA LEU A 1110 -41.64 -6.46 -9.84
C LEU A 1110 -42.36 -5.47 -10.77
N LEU A 1111 -41.74 -5.14 -11.92
CA LEU A 1111 -42.26 -4.15 -12.87
C LEU A 1111 -43.28 -4.73 -13.87
N LYS A 1112 -43.62 -6.01 -13.78
CA LYS A 1112 -44.45 -6.72 -14.77
C LYS A 1112 -45.86 -6.16 -14.91
N ASP A 1113 -46.44 -5.62 -13.84
CA ASP A 1113 -47.77 -4.99 -13.85
C ASP A 1113 -47.75 -3.52 -14.32
N MET A 1114 -46.56 -2.97 -14.60
CA MET A 1114 -46.35 -1.56 -14.99
C MET A 1114 -45.73 -1.40 -16.39
N MET A 1115 -45.44 -2.52 -17.07
CA MET A 1115 -45.03 -2.61 -18.48
C MET A 1115 -46.22 -3.06 -19.31
#